data_AF-A0A9X9LYN4-F1
#
_entry.id   AF-A0A9X9LYN4-F1
#
_cell.length_a   1.000
_cell.length_b   1.000
_cell.length_c   1.000
_cell.angle_alpha   90.00
_cell.angle_beta   90.00
_cell.angle_gamma   90.00
#
_symmetry.space_group_name_H-M   'P 1'
#
loop_
_entity.id
_entity.type
_entity.pdbx_description
1 polymer ?
#
loop_
_entity_poly.entity_id
_entity_poly.type
_entity_poly.pdbx_seq_one_letter_code
_entity_poly.pdbx_strand_id
1 'polypeptide(L)'
;MDAEQHWGKQYDVHNLYGYSMAIATAEAVKTVFPKKRSFIITRSTFAGSGKFAAHWLGDNAATWNDLRWSIPGMLEFNLFGIPMVGADICGFALDAPEELCRRWMQLGAFYPFSRNHNGQGYKAQDPASFGADSLLLNSSRHYLTIRYTLLPYLYTLFYRAHSRGDTVARPLLHEFYEDSSTWDVHQQFLWGPGLLITPVLDEGAEKVMAYMPDAVWYDYETGARVRWRKQSVEMELPGDKIGLHLRGGHIFPTQQPATTTVASRRNPLGLIIALDDNKEAKGELFWDDGETKDTVANQVYLFCEFSATQNRLDVKILQSTYKDPNNLVFKEIKILGTQEPTNVIVKHNGVPSQISPNVTYDSNLQVALIRGIDLILGEAYTVEWALKIKDAEKIDCFPDESGASAENCSARGCAWEVPTSPGIPFCYFINDLYSVGDVQYHSHGATATLSLKSSVYASALPSVPVTSLHLHVTYHKNDMLQFKIYDPNNNRYEVPVPLNIPTVPSSTSESQLYNVLIKKNPFGIEIRRKNTGIVIWDSQLLGFTFNDMFIRISTRLPSQYIYGFGETEHTAFRRDLNWHTWGMFSRDQPPGYKKNSYGVHPYYMALEEDGSAHGVLLLNSNAMDVTFQPLPALTYRTIGGILDFYVFLGPTPELVTQQYTELIGRPVMVPYWSLGFQLCRYGYQNDSEIASLYDEMVAAQIPYDVQYSDIDYMERQLDFTLSPKFLGFPALINRMKDDGMRVILILDPAISGNETQNYPAFTRGVEDDVFIKAPNGGGIVWGKVWPDFPDVVINGSLDWETQVELYRAYVAFPDFFRNSTTTWWKRELQELYTNPRNPERSLKFDGMWIDMNEPASFVNGAVPPGCKDATLNHPPYMPCKSPRPPPLAEP
;
A
#
# COMPACT_ATOMS: atom_id res chain seq x y z
N MET A 1 -15.56 -26.04 8.39
CA MET A 1 -15.10 -25.40 7.14
C MET A 1 -16.08 -25.64 5.97
N ASP A 2 -17.27 -26.07 6.30
CA ASP A 2 -18.32 -26.67 5.46
C ASP A 2 -19.50 -25.72 5.21
N ALA A 3 -19.49 -24.53 5.81
CA ALA A 3 -20.50 -23.50 5.63
C ALA A 3 -20.57 -23.01 4.17
N GLU A 4 -21.78 -22.73 3.70
CA GLU A 4 -22.07 -22.30 2.33
C GLU A 4 -22.17 -20.78 2.25
N GLN A 5 -21.44 -20.19 1.30
CA GLN A 5 -21.51 -18.79 0.91
C GLN A 5 -21.81 -18.67 -0.59
N HIS A 6 -22.24 -17.50 -1.07
CA HIS A 6 -22.69 -17.31 -2.45
C HIS A 6 -21.61 -17.61 -3.52
N TRP A 7 -20.32 -17.44 -3.19
CA TRP A 7 -19.20 -17.73 -4.10
C TRP A 7 -18.55 -19.11 -3.88
N GLY A 8 -18.95 -19.89 -2.87
CA GLY A 8 -18.37 -21.20 -2.58
C GLY A 8 -18.46 -21.61 -1.11
N LYS A 9 -17.70 -22.65 -0.74
CA LYS A 9 -17.58 -23.08 0.66
C LYS A 9 -16.63 -22.17 1.43
N GLN A 10 -16.80 -22.08 2.75
CA GLN A 10 -15.84 -21.42 3.65
C GLN A 10 -14.39 -21.89 3.43
N TYR A 11 -14.20 -23.16 3.04
CA TYR A 11 -12.89 -23.74 2.69
C TYR A 11 -12.14 -23.02 1.55
N ASP A 12 -12.88 -22.43 0.62
CA ASP A 12 -12.36 -21.84 -0.62
C ASP A 12 -12.35 -20.30 -0.56
N VAL A 13 -13.38 -19.70 0.03
CA VAL A 13 -13.61 -18.24 -0.01
C VAL A 13 -13.25 -17.49 1.28
N HIS A 14 -12.73 -18.16 2.33
CA HIS A 14 -12.35 -17.50 3.60
C HIS A 14 -11.48 -16.26 3.39
N ASN A 15 -10.35 -16.42 2.68
CA ASN A 15 -9.40 -15.35 2.38
C ASN A 15 -9.97 -14.23 1.46
N LEU A 16 -11.24 -14.30 1.06
CA LEU A 16 -11.93 -13.29 0.25
C LEU A 16 -13.00 -12.52 1.03
N TYR A 17 -13.23 -12.82 2.32
CA TYR A 17 -14.31 -12.21 3.10
C TYR A 17 -14.09 -10.71 3.32
N GLY A 18 -12.91 -10.29 3.80
CA GLY A 18 -12.57 -8.86 3.94
C GLY A 18 -12.61 -8.11 2.60
N TYR A 19 -12.21 -8.76 1.51
CA TYR A 19 -12.31 -8.21 0.15
C TYR A 19 -13.76 -7.96 -0.28
N SER A 20 -14.69 -8.88 -0.01
CA SER A 20 -16.12 -8.67 -0.33
C SER A 20 -16.81 -7.71 0.63
N MET A 21 -16.45 -7.70 1.92
CA MET A 21 -16.90 -6.67 2.86
C MET A 21 -16.41 -5.27 2.44
N ALA A 22 -15.19 -5.13 1.94
CA ALA A 22 -14.67 -3.87 1.39
C ALA A 22 -15.46 -3.43 0.14
N ILE A 23 -15.84 -4.36 -0.76
CA ILE A 23 -16.71 -4.05 -1.92
C ILE A 23 -18.11 -3.61 -1.46
N ALA A 24 -18.76 -4.38 -0.57
CA ALA A 24 -20.08 -4.07 -0.05
C ALA A 24 -20.10 -2.73 0.71
N THR A 25 -19.04 -2.44 1.47
CA THR A 25 -18.85 -1.16 2.16
C THR A 25 -18.61 -0.04 1.16
N ALA A 26 -17.76 -0.23 0.14
CA ALA A 26 -17.53 0.73 -0.94
C ALA A 26 -18.82 1.05 -1.74
N GLU A 27 -19.75 0.11 -1.79
CA GLU A 27 -21.10 0.31 -2.34
C GLU A 27 -22.03 1.02 -1.33
N ALA A 28 -21.95 0.73 -0.04
CA ALA A 28 -22.74 1.37 1.00
C ALA A 28 -22.39 2.86 1.17
N VAL A 29 -21.10 3.20 1.28
CA VAL A 29 -20.62 4.58 1.42
C VAL A 29 -20.98 5.47 0.22
N LYS A 30 -21.16 4.93 -0.98
CA LYS A 30 -21.68 5.68 -2.15
C LYS A 30 -23.15 6.12 -1.98
N THR A 31 -23.90 5.46 -1.10
CA THR A 31 -25.29 5.83 -0.76
C THR A 31 -25.30 6.97 0.25
N VAL A 32 -24.36 6.94 1.22
CA VAL A 32 -24.18 7.96 2.25
C VAL A 32 -23.54 9.24 1.68
N PHE A 33 -22.54 9.08 0.80
CA PHE A 33 -21.70 10.16 0.25
C PHE A 33 -21.75 10.21 -1.29
N PRO A 34 -22.93 10.38 -1.92
CA PRO A 34 -23.13 10.16 -3.36
C PRO A 34 -22.25 11.00 -4.30
N LYS A 35 -21.68 12.11 -3.81
CA LYS A 35 -20.78 13.01 -4.57
C LYS A 35 -19.34 13.05 -4.06
N LYS A 36 -19.04 12.51 -2.88
CA LYS A 36 -17.68 12.58 -2.30
C LYS A 36 -16.92 11.28 -2.50
N ARG A 37 -15.59 11.37 -2.52
CA ARG A 37 -14.69 10.24 -2.28
C ARG A 37 -15.05 9.60 -0.95
N SER A 38 -14.91 8.29 -0.89
CA SER A 38 -15.12 7.53 0.32
C SER A 38 -13.77 7.04 0.83
N PHE A 39 -13.56 7.12 2.14
CA PHE A 39 -12.42 6.47 2.78
C PHE A 39 -12.92 5.22 3.51
N ILE A 40 -12.30 4.08 3.22
CA ILE A 40 -12.52 2.82 3.92
C ILE A 40 -11.14 2.33 4.35
N ILE A 41 -11.03 1.83 5.58
CA ILE A 41 -9.87 1.11 6.08
C ILE A 41 -10.30 -0.29 6.51
N THR A 42 -9.56 -1.33 6.10
CA THR A 42 -9.93 -2.75 6.32
C THR A 42 -8.78 -3.55 6.94
N ARG A 43 -9.12 -4.45 7.87
CA ARG A 43 -8.16 -5.38 8.50
C ARG A 43 -7.71 -6.43 7.50
N SER A 44 -8.61 -7.31 7.09
CA SER A 44 -8.33 -8.34 6.09
C SER A 44 -8.33 -7.79 4.67
N THR A 45 -7.39 -8.26 3.85
CA THR A 45 -7.20 -7.88 2.45
C THR A 45 -6.82 -9.08 1.58
N PHE A 46 -7.25 -9.05 0.31
CA PHE A 46 -6.75 -9.93 -0.77
C PHE A 46 -6.20 -9.08 -1.92
N ALA A 47 -5.52 -9.70 -2.90
CA ALA A 47 -5.08 -9.05 -4.13
C ALA A 47 -6.24 -8.27 -4.80
N GLY A 48 -6.04 -6.97 -5.04
CA GLY A 48 -7.07 -6.06 -5.58
C GLY A 48 -7.82 -5.21 -4.54
N SER A 49 -7.62 -5.43 -3.23
CA SER A 49 -8.34 -4.68 -2.18
C SER A 49 -8.08 -3.17 -2.21
N GLY A 50 -6.88 -2.74 -2.62
CA GLY A 50 -6.49 -1.33 -2.70
C GLY A 50 -7.37 -0.48 -3.61
N LYS A 51 -8.11 -1.09 -4.54
CA LYS A 51 -9.14 -0.46 -5.38
C LYS A 51 -10.35 0.06 -4.59
N PHE A 52 -10.53 -0.42 -3.35
CA PHE A 52 -11.71 -0.16 -2.51
C PHE A 52 -11.35 0.42 -1.13
N ALA A 53 -10.22 0.03 -0.54
CA ALA A 53 -9.87 0.37 0.84
C ALA A 53 -8.36 0.59 1.07
N ALA A 54 -8.06 1.39 2.10
CA ALA A 54 -6.79 1.49 2.81
C ALA A 54 -6.65 0.37 3.86
N HIS A 55 -5.49 0.29 4.53
CA HIS A 55 -5.16 -0.76 5.50
C HIS A 55 -4.19 -0.24 6.57
N TRP A 56 -4.09 -0.92 7.72
CA TRP A 56 -3.05 -0.72 8.73
C TRP A 56 -2.45 -2.08 9.08
N LEU A 57 -1.18 -2.12 9.47
CA LEU A 57 -0.42 -3.35 9.72
C LEU A 57 -0.86 -4.13 10.99
N GLY A 58 -2.07 -3.85 11.49
CA GLY A 58 -2.68 -4.50 12.64
C GLY A 58 -2.10 -4.08 13.99
N ASP A 59 -2.43 -4.89 14.99
CA ASP A 59 -2.32 -4.57 16.41
C ASP A 59 -0.89 -4.80 16.93
N ASN A 60 0.07 -4.02 16.41
CA ASN A 60 1.50 -4.12 16.78
C ASN A 60 1.78 -3.67 18.23
N ALA A 61 2.86 -4.17 18.83
CA ALA A 61 3.24 -3.81 20.20
C ALA A 61 4.09 -2.53 20.27
N ALA A 62 4.13 -1.91 21.43
CA ALA A 62 4.98 -0.78 21.76
C ALA A 62 6.44 -1.24 22.02
N THR A 63 7.13 -1.72 20.98
CA THR A 63 8.55 -2.10 21.09
C THR A 63 9.41 -1.55 19.94
N TRP A 64 10.72 -1.41 20.19
CA TRP A 64 11.73 -1.07 19.19
C TRP A 64 11.81 -2.05 18.02
N ASN A 65 11.37 -3.29 18.19
CA ASN A 65 11.33 -4.27 17.10
C ASN A 65 10.15 -4.00 16.17
N ASP A 66 8.94 -3.83 16.72
CA ASP A 66 7.74 -3.45 15.98
C ASP A 66 7.96 -2.11 15.22
N LEU A 67 8.61 -1.12 15.85
CA LEU A 67 9.05 0.12 15.20
C LEU A 67 9.90 -0.17 13.95
N ARG A 68 10.90 -1.05 14.06
CA ARG A 68 11.81 -1.44 12.97
C ARG A 68 11.10 -2.25 11.88
N TRP A 69 10.15 -3.11 12.25
CA TRP A 69 9.42 -4.02 11.35
C TRP A 69 8.23 -3.35 10.63
N SER A 70 7.74 -2.23 11.15
CA SER A 70 6.74 -1.38 10.48
C SER A 70 7.16 -0.95 9.07
N ILE A 71 8.46 -0.73 8.84
CA ILE A 71 8.99 -0.24 7.56
C ILE A 71 8.90 -1.33 6.48
N PRO A 72 9.44 -2.56 6.66
CA PRO A 72 9.17 -3.70 5.78
C PRO A 72 7.68 -3.88 5.46
N GLY A 73 6.79 -3.88 6.46
CA GLY A 73 5.34 -4.07 6.23
C GLY A 73 4.71 -2.97 5.35
N MET A 74 5.00 -1.70 5.64
CA MET A 74 4.55 -0.55 4.84
C MET A 74 5.02 -0.66 3.38
N LEU A 75 6.26 -1.09 3.17
CA LEU A 75 6.84 -1.27 1.84
C LEU A 75 6.20 -2.46 1.09
N GLU A 76 5.89 -3.56 1.76
CA GLU A 76 5.22 -4.71 1.15
C GLU A 76 3.78 -4.40 0.74
N PHE A 77 3.02 -3.64 1.53
CA PHE A 77 1.69 -3.20 1.11
C PHE A 77 1.71 -2.18 -0.03
N ASN A 78 2.79 -1.44 -0.24
CA ASN A 78 3.01 -0.68 -1.47
C ASN A 78 3.21 -1.63 -2.68
N LEU A 79 3.91 -2.76 -2.53
CA LEU A 79 3.97 -3.80 -3.58
C LEU A 79 2.59 -4.44 -3.85
N PHE A 80 1.80 -4.69 -2.81
CA PHE A 80 0.47 -5.30 -2.90
C PHE A 80 -0.60 -4.36 -3.50
N GLY A 81 -0.22 -3.14 -3.91
CA GLY A 81 -1.14 -2.15 -4.50
C GLY A 81 -2.05 -1.48 -3.48
N ILE A 82 -1.64 -1.38 -2.22
CA ILE A 82 -2.36 -0.73 -1.11
C ILE A 82 -1.45 0.34 -0.48
N PRO A 83 -1.15 1.45 -1.20
CA PRO A 83 -0.16 2.44 -0.75
C PRO A 83 -0.61 3.27 0.47
N MET A 84 -1.91 3.27 0.79
CA MET A 84 -2.45 3.94 1.99
C MET A 84 -2.34 2.99 3.19
N VAL A 85 -1.14 2.92 3.77
CA VAL A 85 -0.76 1.96 4.82
C VAL A 85 0.23 2.55 5.82
N GLY A 86 0.24 1.98 7.04
CA GLY A 86 1.13 2.32 8.15
C GLY A 86 0.90 1.37 9.34
N ALA A 87 1.81 1.39 10.32
CA ALA A 87 1.61 0.74 11.62
C ALA A 87 0.85 1.67 12.58
N ASP A 88 0.29 1.12 13.65
CA ASP A 88 -0.27 1.93 14.73
C ASP A 88 0.86 2.58 15.53
N ILE A 89 0.96 3.91 15.40
CA ILE A 89 2.10 4.71 15.88
C ILE A 89 2.13 4.67 17.40
N CYS A 90 3.35 4.43 17.93
CA CYS A 90 3.68 4.14 19.32
C CYS A 90 3.29 2.75 19.83
N GLY A 91 2.40 2.02 19.13
CA GLY A 91 2.00 0.64 19.45
C GLY A 91 0.58 0.54 19.98
N PHE A 92 -0.15 -0.50 19.56
CA PHE A 92 -1.47 -0.82 20.10
C PHE A 92 -1.35 -1.42 21.52
N ALA A 93 -0.47 -2.40 21.71
CA ALA A 93 -0.32 -3.11 22.97
C ALA A 93 0.96 -2.71 23.74
N LEU A 94 0.87 -2.72 25.08
CA LEU A 94 1.89 -2.29 26.05
C LEU A 94 2.05 -0.76 26.16
N ASP A 95 2.58 -0.30 27.29
CA ASP A 95 2.88 1.12 27.53
C ASP A 95 4.14 1.56 26.76
N ALA A 96 4.01 2.51 25.84
CA ALA A 96 5.13 3.12 25.14
C ALA A 96 5.93 4.10 26.03
N PRO A 97 7.26 3.95 26.18
CA PRO A 97 8.13 4.99 26.76
C PRO A 97 8.15 6.27 25.90
N GLU A 98 8.39 7.45 26.52
CA GLU A 98 8.44 8.73 25.77
C GLU A 98 9.46 8.68 24.63
N GLU A 99 10.66 8.11 24.83
CA GLU A 99 11.64 8.02 23.74
C GLU A 99 11.14 7.15 22.57
N LEU A 100 10.56 5.98 22.85
CA LEU A 100 10.03 5.11 21.81
C LEU A 100 8.90 5.82 21.05
N CYS A 101 7.93 6.38 21.75
CA CYS A 101 6.79 7.05 21.13
C CYS A 101 7.24 8.33 20.39
N ARG A 102 8.25 9.05 20.87
CA ARG A 102 8.91 10.17 20.16
C ARG A 102 9.55 9.72 18.85
N ARG A 103 10.36 8.64 18.86
CA ARG A 103 10.96 8.09 17.63
C ARG A 103 9.89 7.53 16.69
N TRP A 104 8.81 6.97 17.22
CA TRP A 104 7.68 6.51 16.41
C TRP A 104 6.87 7.66 15.81
N MET A 105 6.63 8.75 16.52
CA MET A 105 5.99 9.95 15.96
C MET A 105 6.88 10.61 14.88
N GLN A 106 8.20 10.60 15.06
CA GLN A 106 9.17 11.04 14.04
C GLN A 106 9.05 10.21 12.74
N LEU A 107 9.02 8.88 12.84
CA LEU A 107 8.86 7.97 11.70
C LEU A 107 7.44 8.01 11.11
N GLY A 108 6.43 7.92 11.96
CA GLY A 108 5.01 7.77 11.63
C GLY A 108 4.39 9.00 10.99
N ALA A 109 4.95 10.19 11.23
CA ALA A 109 4.67 11.38 10.44
C ALA A 109 4.95 11.18 8.93
N PHE A 110 5.74 10.18 8.56
CA PHE A 110 6.06 9.79 7.17
C PHE A 110 5.47 8.43 6.74
N TYR A 111 4.59 7.80 7.52
CA TYR A 111 3.75 6.73 6.98
C TYR A 111 2.67 7.32 6.05
N PRO A 112 2.33 6.70 4.91
CA PRO A 112 1.20 7.14 4.08
C PRO A 112 -0.11 7.23 4.87
N PHE A 113 -0.50 6.17 5.58
CA PHE A 113 -1.54 6.21 6.62
C PHE A 113 -0.88 6.46 7.98
N SER A 114 -1.23 7.57 8.64
CA SER A 114 -0.55 8.06 9.85
C SER A 114 -1.55 8.14 11.00
N ARG A 115 -1.69 7.04 11.75
CA ARG A 115 -2.58 6.91 12.92
C ARG A 115 -1.80 6.56 14.18
N ASN A 116 -2.04 7.27 15.27
CA ASN A 116 -1.68 6.84 16.63
C ASN A 116 -2.91 6.17 17.25
N HIS A 117 -2.71 4.99 17.85
CA HIS A 117 -3.77 4.13 18.32
C HIS A 117 -3.26 3.22 19.44
N ASN A 118 -3.94 3.19 20.59
CA ASN A 118 -3.63 2.27 21.69
C ASN A 118 -4.84 1.43 22.12
N GLY A 119 -4.55 0.23 22.62
CA GLY A 119 -5.51 -0.69 23.21
C GLY A 119 -6.00 -0.27 24.60
N GLN A 120 -6.99 -1.00 25.11
CA GLN A 120 -7.60 -0.74 26.41
C GLN A 120 -6.61 -1.06 27.55
N GLY A 121 -6.72 -0.34 28.67
CA GLY A 121 -5.88 -0.52 29.86
C GLY A 121 -4.46 0.06 29.78
N TYR A 122 -3.94 0.39 28.59
CA TYR A 122 -2.64 1.05 28.41
C TYR A 122 -2.71 2.57 28.57
N LYS A 123 -1.57 3.21 28.85
CA LYS A 123 -1.47 4.67 29.01
C LYS A 123 -1.86 5.42 27.73
N ALA A 124 -2.48 6.59 27.91
CA ALA A 124 -2.75 7.53 26.83
C ALA A 124 -1.43 7.98 26.17
N GLN A 125 -1.29 7.71 24.87
CA GLN A 125 -0.06 7.98 24.09
C GLN A 125 -0.25 8.96 22.92
N ASP A 126 -1.37 9.68 22.90
CA ASP A 126 -1.55 10.84 22.03
C ASP A 126 -0.50 11.93 22.35
N PRO A 127 -0.10 12.79 21.38
CA PRO A 127 0.98 13.76 21.63
C PRO A 127 0.71 14.79 22.74
N ALA A 128 -0.55 15.00 23.15
CA ALA A 128 -0.90 15.93 24.21
C ALA A 128 -0.65 15.35 25.62
N SER A 129 -0.87 14.05 25.83
CA SER A 129 -0.76 13.39 27.14
C SER A 129 0.60 13.51 27.82
N PHE A 130 1.68 13.63 27.03
CA PHE A 130 3.06 13.76 27.51
C PHE A 130 3.40 15.16 28.09
N GLY A 131 2.52 16.15 27.90
CA GLY A 131 2.65 17.49 28.48
C GLY A 131 3.41 18.50 27.60
N ALA A 132 3.09 19.78 27.80
CA ALA A 132 3.40 20.90 26.90
C ALA A 132 4.89 21.06 26.52
N ASP A 133 5.79 20.84 27.48
CA ASP A 133 7.24 21.04 27.32
C ASP A 133 7.98 19.72 26.94
N SER A 134 7.27 18.60 26.78
CA SER A 134 7.89 17.30 26.46
C SER A 134 8.57 17.30 25.10
N LEU A 135 9.60 16.47 24.96
CA LEU A 135 10.36 16.40 23.72
C LEU A 135 9.59 15.61 22.66
N LEU A 136 8.76 14.66 23.09
CA LEU A 136 7.76 14.00 22.23
C LEU A 136 6.77 14.98 21.62
N LEU A 137 6.10 15.83 22.41
CA LEU A 137 5.08 16.75 21.89
C LEU A 137 5.69 17.76 20.91
N ASN A 138 6.82 18.35 21.26
CA ASN A 138 7.51 19.32 20.40
C ASN A 138 8.05 18.68 19.10
N SER A 139 8.64 17.49 19.17
CA SER A 139 9.05 16.72 17.99
C SER A 139 7.86 16.30 17.12
N SER A 140 6.72 15.94 17.73
CA SER A 140 5.50 15.57 17.02
C SER A 140 4.92 16.76 16.27
N ARG A 141 4.85 17.94 16.91
CA ARG A 141 4.43 19.19 16.27
C ARG A 141 5.30 19.50 15.05
N HIS A 142 6.62 19.37 15.18
CA HIS A 142 7.59 19.65 14.11
C HIS A 142 7.38 18.74 12.89
N TYR A 143 7.44 17.41 13.05
CA TYR A 143 7.34 16.50 11.91
C TYR A 143 5.93 16.39 11.31
N LEU A 144 4.87 16.61 12.09
CA LEU A 144 3.53 16.77 11.53
C LEU A 144 3.40 18.11 10.78
N THR A 145 4.01 19.20 11.24
CA THR A 145 4.07 20.46 10.45
C THR A 145 4.80 20.27 9.12
N ILE A 146 5.89 19.47 9.11
CA ILE A 146 6.62 19.09 7.89
C ILE A 146 5.75 18.22 6.97
N ARG A 147 5.04 17.21 7.51
CA ARG A 147 4.06 16.41 6.75
C ARG A 147 3.03 17.31 6.07
N TYR A 148 2.44 18.26 6.80
CA TYR A 148 1.38 19.14 6.29
C TYR A 148 1.92 20.12 5.25
N THR A 149 3.18 20.54 5.39
CA THR A 149 3.89 21.32 4.36
C THR A 149 4.04 20.54 3.05
N LEU A 150 4.19 19.22 3.13
CA LEU A 150 4.44 18.31 1.99
C LEU A 150 3.17 17.59 1.47
N LEU A 151 1.98 17.86 2.00
CA LEU A 151 0.73 17.23 1.54
C LEU A 151 0.45 17.42 0.03
N PRO A 152 0.74 18.56 -0.64
CA PRO A 152 0.57 18.66 -2.08
C PRO A 152 1.45 17.66 -2.88
N TYR A 153 2.67 17.39 -2.41
CA TYR A 153 3.54 16.35 -2.98
C TYR A 153 2.99 14.95 -2.71
N LEU A 154 2.66 14.62 -1.45
CA LEU A 154 2.11 13.30 -1.08
C LEU A 154 0.79 13.00 -1.82
N TYR A 155 -0.10 13.98 -1.93
CA TYR A 155 -1.36 13.86 -2.68
C TYR A 155 -1.13 13.63 -4.18
N THR A 156 -0.09 14.25 -4.75
CA THR A 156 0.32 13.98 -6.13
C THR A 156 0.86 12.56 -6.29
N LEU A 157 1.59 12.01 -5.31
CA LEU A 157 1.98 10.59 -5.32
C LEU A 157 0.76 9.65 -5.29
N PHE A 158 -0.27 9.96 -4.51
CA PHE A 158 -1.52 9.18 -4.52
C PHE A 158 -2.28 9.25 -5.86
N TYR A 159 -2.28 10.41 -6.54
CA TYR A 159 -2.79 10.52 -7.91
C TYR A 159 -2.00 9.64 -8.90
N ARG A 160 -0.67 9.58 -8.76
CA ARG A 160 0.18 8.68 -9.56
C ARG A 160 -0.11 7.21 -9.28
N ALA A 161 -0.26 6.81 -8.01
CA ALA A 161 -0.65 5.46 -7.64
C ALA A 161 -2.01 5.07 -8.25
N HIS A 162 -3.02 5.94 -8.11
CA HIS A 162 -4.36 5.73 -8.67
C HIS A 162 -4.37 5.62 -10.21
N SER A 163 -3.61 6.47 -10.90
CA SER A 163 -3.69 6.58 -12.38
C SER A 163 -2.70 5.68 -13.11
N ARG A 164 -1.49 5.49 -12.56
CA ARG A 164 -0.35 4.79 -13.19
C ARG A 164 0.00 3.47 -12.50
N GLY A 165 -0.25 3.33 -11.20
CA GLY A 165 0.16 2.17 -10.40
C GLY A 165 1.50 2.33 -9.66
N ASP A 166 2.04 3.55 -9.63
CA ASP A 166 3.26 3.95 -8.88
C ASP A 166 3.15 3.64 -7.37
N THR A 167 4.26 3.27 -6.72
CA THR A 167 4.31 3.18 -5.24
C THR A 167 4.43 4.57 -4.59
N VAL A 168 3.91 4.71 -3.36
CA VAL A 168 3.97 5.99 -2.60
C VAL A 168 5.13 5.96 -1.61
N ALA A 169 5.22 4.94 -0.77
CA ALA A 169 6.39 4.66 0.06
C ALA A 169 7.23 3.58 -0.63
N ARG A 170 8.50 3.87 -0.95
CA ARG A 170 9.35 3.03 -1.81
C ARG A 170 10.59 2.51 -1.06
N PRO A 171 10.99 1.24 -1.27
CA PRO A 171 12.34 0.80 -0.91
C PRO A 171 13.35 1.51 -1.85
N LEU A 172 14.58 1.71 -1.39
CA LEU A 172 15.59 2.43 -2.19
C LEU A 172 15.86 1.73 -3.54
N LEU A 173 15.79 0.39 -3.57
CA LEU A 173 15.94 -0.42 -4.79
C LEU A 173 14.90 -0.14 -5.89
N HIS A 174 13.75 0.49 -5.61
CA HIS A 174 12.81 0.87 -6.67
C HIS A 174 13.31 2.04 -7.53
N GLU A 175 14.11 2.93 -6.94
CA GLU A 175 14.68 4.12 -7.59
C GLU A 175 16.15 3.95 -8.00
N PHE A 176 16.83 2.99 -7.39
CA PHE A 176 18.27 2.76 -7.51
C PHE A 176 18.56 1.27 -7.75
N TYR A 177 17.74 0.60 -8.58
CA TYR A 177 17.86 -0.84 -8.88
C TYR A 177 19.24 -1.23 -9.45
N GLU A 178 19.96 -0.32 -10.10
CA GLU A 178 21.33 -0.52 -10.62
C GLU A 178 22.41 -0.45 -9.53
N ASP A 179 22.07 0.00 -8.32
CA ASP A 179 22.95 0.06 -7.15
C ASP A 179 22.59 -1.06 -6.16
N SER A 180 23.28 -2.20 -6.29
CA SER A 180 23.04 -3.41 -5.48
C SER A 180 23.23 -3.20 -3.98
N SER A 181 23.91 -2.12 -3.57
CA SER A 181 23.97 -1.66 -2.17
C SER A 181 22.59 -1.38 -1.57
N THR A 182 21.59 -1.05 -2.42
CA THR A 182 20.24 -0.67 -1.99
C THR A 182 19.28 -1.84 -1.84
N TRP A 183 19.62 -3.03 -2.38
CA TRP A 183 18.73 -4.18 -2.46
C TRP A 183 18.38 -4.78 -1.08
N ASP A 184 19.28 -4.63 -0.10
CA ASP A 184 19.06 -5.06 1.28
C ASP A 184 18.58 -3.93 2.22
N VAL A 185 18.46 -2.69 1.75
CA VAL A 185 18.09 -1.54 2.60
C VAL A 185 16.59 -1.51 2.85
N HIS A 186 16.21 -1.78 4.10
CA HIS A 186 14.83 -1.90 4.57
C HIS A 186 14.52 -1.06 5.82
N GLN A 187 15.50 -0.29 6.31
CA GLN A 187 15.39 0.60 7.47
C GLN A 187 15.33 2.09 7.07
N GLN A 188 15.48 2.36 5.78
CA GLN A 188 15.24 3.66 5.15
C GLN A 188 14.22 3.45 4.02
N PHE A 189 13.46 4.49 3.69
CA PHE A 189 12.50 4.45 2.60
C PHE A 189 12.38 5.82 1.94
N LEU A 190 11.75 5.86 0.77
CA LEU A 190 11.50 7.07 0.01
C LEU A 190 9.99 7.39 -0.01
N TRP A 191 9.65 8.68 -0.02
CA TRP A 191 8.36 9.17 -0.51
C TRP A 191 8.49 9.54 -1.99
N GLY A 192 7.85 8.73 -2.85
CA GLY A 192 8.02 8.82 -4.29
C GLY A 192 9.49 8.62 -4.69
N PRO A 193 9.96 9.25 -5.78
CA PRO A 193 11.36 9.20 -6.17
C PRO A 193 12.26 10.18 -5.39
N GLY A 194 11.70 11.10 -4.60
CA GLY A 194 12.36 12.37 -4.26
C GLY A 194 12.77 12.60 -2.80
N LEU A 195 12.03 12.13 -1.81
CA LEU A 195 12.31 12.40 -0.37
C LEU A 195 12.77 11.11 0.31
N LEU A 196 13.98 11.09 0.86
CA LEU A 196 14.56 9.98 1.63
C LEU A 196 14.36 10.20 3.13
N ILE A 197 13.77 9.21 3.80
CA ILE A 197 13.53 9.18 5.24
C ILE A 197 14.48 8.16 5.88
N THR A 198 15.21 8.62 6.89
CA THR A 198 16.18 7.86 7.69
C THR A 198 15.81 7.96 9.17
N PRO A 199 15.01 7.00 9.70
CA PRO A 199 14.60 6.95 11.10
C PRO A 199 15.70 6.45 12.04
N VAL A 200 15.50 6.71 13.34
CA VAL A 200 16.26 6.11 14.43
C VAL A 200 15.42 4.97 15.02
N LEU A 201 15.96 3.75 15.04
CA LEU A 201 15.20 2.51 15.27
C LEU A 201 15.70 1.70 16.49
N ASP A 202 16.55 2.29 17.32
CA ASP A 202 17.19 1.66 18.48
C ASP A 202 17.20 2.60 19.69
N GLU A 203 17.13 2.02 20.90
CA GLU A 203 16.98 2.74 22.17
C GLU A 203 18.24 3.55 22.55
N GLY A 204 18.05 4.78 23.05
CA GLY A 204 19.14 5.70 23.38
C GLY A 204 20.05 6.10 22.22
N ALA A 205 19.71 5.75 20.97
CA ALA A 205 20.53 6.06 19.82
C ALA A 205 20.39 7.53 19.41
N GLU A 206 21.52 8.23 19.35
CA GLU A 206 21.65 9.56 18.73
C GLU A 206 22.38 9.51 17.38
N LYS A 207 22.71 8.31 16.89
CA LYS A 207 23.36 8.09 15.59
C LYS A 207 22.76 6.90 14.84
N VAL A 208 22.78 6.98 13.51
CA VAL A 208 22.31 5.89 12.63
C VAL A 208 23.30 5.65 11.50
N MET A 209 23.58 4.37 11.21
CA MET A 209 24.28 3.95 9.99
C MET A 209 23.28 3.88 8.83
N ALA A 210 23.38 4.83 7.90
CA ALA A 210 22.44 5.02 6.80
C ALA A 210 23.14 4.94 5.44
N TYR A 211 22.49 4.38 4.42
CA TYR A 211 22.97 4.42 3.05
C TYR A 211 22.50 5.70 2.34
N MET A 212 23.41 6.34 1.61
CA MET A 212 23.11 7.47 0.72
C MET A 212 23.34 7.03 -0.72
N PRO A 213 22.28 6.83 -1.53
CA PRO A 213 22.40 6.37 -2.92
C PRO A 213 23.15 7.31 -3.85
N ASP A 214 23.42 6.84 -5.07
CA ASP A 214 24.12 7.54 -6.14
C ASP A 214 23.31 8.70 -6.76
N ALA A 215 23.13 9.78 -5.99
CA ALA A 215 22.48 11.01 -6.43
C ALA A 215 23.07 12.24 -5.70
N VAL A 216 22.62 13.43 -6.10
CA VAL A 216 22.74 14.64 -5.27
C VAL A 216 21.67 14.59 -4.18
N TRP A 217 22.02 14.99 -2.96
CA TRP A 217 21.10 15.05 -1.82
C TRP A 217 21.24 16.39 -1.08
N TYR A 218 20.15 16.84 -0.46
CA TYR A 218 20.10 18.03 0.38
C TYR A 218 19.40 17.71 1.71
N ASP A 219 19.92 18.17 2.85
CA ASP A 219 19.18 18.12 4.12
C ASP A 219 17.93 19.00 4.00
N TYR A 220 16.76 18.45 4.36
CA TYR A 220 15.46 19.10 4.13
C TYR A 220 15.34 20.46 4.84
N GLU A 221 15.75 20.49 6.12
CA GLU A 221 15.54 21.61 7.02
C GLU A 221 16.42 22.80 6.59
N THR A 222 17.74 22.57 6.57
CA THR A 222 18.74 23.58 6.19
C THR A 222 18.73 23.90 4.69
N GLY A 223 18.39 22.92 3.84
CA GLY A 223 18.59 22.98 2.40
C GLY A 223 20.06 22.78 1.96
N ALA A 224 20.97 22.46 2.88
CA ALA A 224 22.39 22.31 2.59
C ALA A 224 22.67 21.10 1.68
N ARG A 225 23.55 21.26 0.67
CA ARG A 225 23.99 20.12 -0.15
C ARG A 225 24.77 19.13 0.71
N VAL A 226 24.28 17.90 0.77
CA VAL A 226 24.93 16.79 1.47
C VAL A 226 26.13 16.29 0.65
N ARG A 227 27.27 16.08 1.33
CA ARG A 227 28.54 15.64 0.72
C ARG A 227 28.60 14.15 0.37
N TRP A 228 27.65 13.37 0.86
CA TRP A 228 27.63 11.91 0.78
C TRP A 228 26.88 11.43 -0.45
N ARG A 229 27.44 10.40 -1.12
CA ARG A 229 26.89 9.79 -2.33
C ARG A 229 27.44 8.37 -2.50
N LYS A 230 26.60 7.43 -2.89
CA LYS A 230 26.91 5.99 -3.09
C LYS A 230 27.73 5.37 -1.94
N GLN A 231 27.35 5.65 -0.69
CA GLN A 231 28.11 5.23 0.49
C GLN A 231 27.24 5.11 1.74
N SER A 232 27.63 4.22 2.65
CA SER A 232 27.10 4.17 4.02
C SER A 232 27.76 5.24 4.89
N VAL A 233 26.98 5.87 5.77
CA VAL A 233 27.41 6.99 6.62
C VAL A 233 26.88 6.88 8.03
N GLU A 234 27.64 7.37 9.00
CA GLU A 234 27.15 7.62 10.35
C GLU A 234 26.50 9.02 10.36
N MET A 235 25.19 9.09 10.59
CA MET A 235 24.43 10.33 10.72
C MET A 235 24.19 10.67 12.19
N GLU A 236 24.50 11.90 12.60
CA GLU A 236 24.09 12.44 13.91
C GLU A 236 22.58 12.78 13.85
N LEU A 237 21.77 12.02 14.59
CA LEU A 237 20.31 12.15 14.69
C LEU A 237 19.91 12.18 16.19
N PRO A 238 20.16 13.29 16.90
CA PRO A 238 19.82 13.45 18.31
C PRO A 238 18.32 13.25 18.59
N GLY A 239 17.94 13.24 19.86
CA GLY A 239 16.59 12.86 20.30
C GLY A 239 15.42 13.58 19.60
N ASP A 240 15.62 14.81 19.13
CA ASP A 240 14.64 15.63 18.40
C ASP A 240 14.71 15.51 16.88
N LYS A 241 15.76 14.91 16.30
CA LYS A 241 15.98 14.87 14.85
C LYS A 241 15.77 13.50 14.21
N ILE A 242 15.11 13.50 13.03
CA ILE A 242 15.09 12.41 12.04
C ILE A 242 15.81 12.84 10.76
N GLY A 243 16.41 11.90 10.02
CA GLY A 243 17.11 12.20 8.77
C GLY A 243 16.14 12.37 7.61
N LEU A 244 16.03 13.58 7.06
CA LEU A 244 15.18 13.90 5.91
C LEU A 244 16.01 14.53 4.79
N HIS A 245 16.07 13.88 3.63
CA HIS A 245 16.91 14.31 2.51
C HIS A 245 16.14 14.42 1.20
N LEU A 246 16.25 15.57 0.53
CA LEU A 246 15.68 15.81 -0.80
C LEU A 246 16.69 15.42 -1.88
N ARG A 247 16.28 14.55 -2.81
CA ARG A 247 17.05 14.15 -3.99
C ARG A 247 17.13 15.31 -4.97
N GLY A 248 18.31 15.56 -5.53
CA GLY A 248 18.46 16.45 -6.68
C GLY A 248 17.67 15.96 -7.89
N GLY A 249 17.39 16.86 -8.83
CA GLY A 249 16.57 16.57 -10.00
C GLY A 249 15.06 16.67 -9.73
N HIS A 250 14.65 17.06 -8.52
CA HIS A 250 13.25 17.01 -8.09
C HIS A 250 12.71 18.37 -7.61
N ILE A 251 11.45 18.65 -7.96
CA ILE A 251 10.69 19.81 -7.48
C ILE A 251 9.53 19.32 -6.62
N PHE A 252 9.45 19.83 -5.39
CA PHE A 252 8.47 19.46 -4.38
C PHE A 252 7.47 20.61 -4.19
N PRO A 253 6.20 20.44 -4.59
CA PRO A 253 5.15 21.38 -4.26
C PRO A 253 4.87 21.35 -2.75
N THR A 254 4.82 22.53 -2.14
CA THR A 254 4.55 22.72 -0.72
C THR A 254 3.34 23.62 -0.50
N GLN A 255 2.76 23.55 0.69
CA GLN A 255 1.72 24.46 1.16
C GLN A 255 2.12 25.02 2.53
N GLN A 256 1.79 26.26 2.84
CA GLN A 256 1.93 26.77 4.20
C GLN A 256 0.97 26.00 5.13
N PRO A 257 1.46 25.25 6.14
CA PRO A 257 0.63 24.36 6.94
C PRO A 257 -0.27 25.11 7.93
N ALA A 258 -1.29 24.40 8.42
CA ALA A 258 -2.14 24.76 9.56
C ALA A 258 -2.49 23.48 10.35
N THR A 259 -3.32 23.59 11.39
CA THR A 259 -3.69 22.47 12.28
C THR A 259 -4.60 21.41 11.64
N THR A 260 -5.24 21.69 10.50
CA THR A 260 -6.04 20.72 9.72
C THR A 260 -5.75 20.87 8.23
N THR A 261 -6.03 19.86 7.41
CA THR A 261 -5.97 19.97 5.94
C THR A 261 -6.97 20.99 5.41
N VAL A 262 -8.15 21.12 6.03
CA VAL A 262 -9.19 22.09 5.63
C VAL A 262 -8.73 23.54 5.79
N ALA A 263 -7.97 23.83 6.86
CA ALA A 263 -7.31 25.11 7.02
C ALA A 263 -6.10 25.26 6.08
N SER A 264 -5.22 24.24 6.04
CA SER A 264 -3.98 24.26 5.24
C SER A 264 -4.26 24.51 3.76
N ARG A 265 -5.29 23.88 3.19
CA ARG A 265 -5.67 24.00 1.77
C ARG A 265 -6.07 25.41 1.33
N ARG A 266 -6.35 26.34 2.26
CA ARG A 266 -6.65 27.75 1.97
C ARG A 266 -5.39 28.64 1.96
N ASN A 267 -4.26 28.13 2.46
CA ASN A 267 -3.02 28.88 2.58
C ASN A 267 -2.21 28.86 1.26
N PRO A 268 -1.31 29.83 1.05
CA PRO A 268 -0.43 29.88 -0.12
C PRO A 268 0.42 28.63 -0.32
N LEU A 269 0.79 28.39 -1.58
CA LEU A 269 1.69 27.33 -2.00
C LEU A 269 3.14 27.83 -2.09
N GLY A 270 4.08 26.89 -2.21
CA GLY A 270 5.48 27.14 -2.52
C GLY A 270 6.10 26.00 -3.31
N LEU A 271 7.35 26.17 -3.76
CA LEU A 271 8.12 25.16 -4.46
C LEU A 271 9.51 25.02 -3.81
N ILE A 272 9.92 23.79 -3.47
CA ILE A 272 11.32 23.48 -3.18
C ILE A 272 11.93 22.84 -4.43
N ILE A 273 12.97 23.45 -4.99
CA ILE A 273 13.66 23.04 -6.21
C ILE A 273 15.03 22.49 -5.82
N ALA A 274 15.17 21.17 -5.78
CA ALA A 274 16.43 20.49 -5.49
C ALA A 274 17.16 20.18 -6.80
N LEU A 275 18.19 20.98 -7.14
CA LEU A 275 18.93 20.81 -8.39
C LEU A 275 19.86 19.59 -8.36
N ASP A 276 20.00 18.89 -9.49
CA ASP A 276 21.01 17.83 -9.65
C ASP A 276 22.42 18.39 -9.99
N ASP A 277 23.29 17.54 -10.54
CA ASP A 277 24.61 17.94 -11.05
C ASP A 277 24.53 18.69 -12.39
N ASN A 278 23.59 18.33 -13.27
CA ASN A 278 23.30 19.06 -14.51
C ASN A 278 22.71 20.46 -14.26
N LYS A 279 22.21 20.68 -13.03
CA LYS A 279 21.44 21.83 -12.55
C LYS A 279 20.05 21.91 -13.18
N GLU A 280 19.41 20.75 -13.31
CA GLU A 280 17.99 20.60 -13.59
C GLU A 280 17.20 20.11 -12.37
N ALA A 281 15.89 20.33 -12.39
CA ALA A 281 14.93 19.64 -11.52
C ALA A 281 13.54 19.58 -12.16
N LYS A 282 12.78 18.51 -11.91
CA LYS A 282 11.42 18.30 -12.47
C LYS A 282 10.44 17.89 -11.38
N GLY A 283 9.18 18.23 -11.54
CA GLY A 283 8.13 17.86 -10.59
C GLY A 283 6.73 18.00 -11.16
N GLU A 284 5.75 17.47 -10.45
CA GLU A 284 4.33 17.47 -10.83
C GLU A 284 3.51 18.00 -9.63
N LEU A 285 2.38 18.66 -9.90
CA LEU A 285 1.32 18.92 -8.91
C LEU A 285 -0.02 18.50 -9.47
N PHE A 286 -0.69 17.56 -8.81
CA PHE A 286 -2.11 17.27 -8.97
C PHE A 286 -2.92 18.05 -7.93
N TRP A 287 -3.97 18.74 -8.38
CA TRP A 287 -4.86 19.50 -7.49
C TRP A 287 -6.31 19.45 -7.96
N ASP A 288 -7.20 18.96 -7.10
CA ASP A 288 -8.65 19.16 -7.21
C ASP A 288 -9.21 19.66 -5.88
N ASP A 289 -10.53 19.60 -5.65
CA ASP A 289 -11.15 20.05 -4.40
C ASP A 289 -10.75 19.22 -3.16
N GLY A 290 -10.17 18.03 -3.35
CA GLY A 290 -9.76 17.08 -2.31
C GLY A 290 -10.89 16.17 -1.82
N GLU A 291 -12.13 16.37 -2.26
CA GLU A 291 -13.33 15.71 -1.71
C GLU A 291 -14.23 15.05 -2.75
N THR A 292 -14.43 15.61 -3.95
CA THR A 292 -15.34 15.07 -4.95
C THR A 292 -14.81 13.78 -5.54
N LYS A 293 -15.68 12.77 -5.72
CA LYS A 293 -15.32 11.50 -6.35
C LYS A 293 -15.17 11.65 -7.86
N ASP A 294 -14.48 10.69 -8.48
CA ASP A 294 -14.40 10.53 -9.93
C ASP A 294 -13.84 11.76 -10.68
N THR A 295 -13.19 12.71 -9.99
CA THR A 295 -12.57 13.91 -10.58
C THR A 295 -11.54 13.56 -11.65
N VAL A 296 -10.69 12.57 -11.38
CA VAL A 296 -9.68 12.04 -12.32
C VAL A 296 -10.36 11.45 -13.57
N ALA A 297 -11.37 10.61 -13.40
CA ALA A 297 -12.09 9.95 -14.50
C ALA A 297 -12.88 10.94 -15.36
N ASN A 298 -13.49 11.96 -14.76
CA ASN A 298 -14.22 13.02 -15.45
C ASN A 298 -13.32 14.17 -15.93
N GLN A 299 -12.00 14.07 -15.73
CA GLN A 299 -11.03 15.11 -16.03
C GLN A 299 -11.39 16.49 -15.44
N VAL A 300 -11.79 16.54 -14.17
CA VAL A 300 -12.10 17.76 -13.40
C VAL A 300 -11.01 17.99 -12.34
N TYR A 301 -9.86 18.46 -12.78
CA TYR A 301 -8.69 18.73 -11.92
C TYR A 301 -7.78 19.77 -12.57
N LEU A 302 -6.75 20.18 -11.82
CA LEU A 302 -5.59 20.93 -12.28
C LEU A 302 -4.38 20.00 -12.23
N PHE A 303 -3.58 19.99 -13.29
CA PHE A 303 -2.31 19.25 -13.32
C PHE A 303 -1.20 20.14 -13.89
N CYS A 304 -0.18 20.40 -13.06
CA CYS A 304 0.96 21.23 -13.39
C CYS A 304 2.24 20.38 -13.53
N GLU A 305 3.07 20.69 -14.51
CA GLU A 305 4.47 20.28 -14.55
C GLU A 305 5.38 21.47 -14.19
N PHE A 306 6.39 21.20 -13.39
CA PHE A 306 7.48 22.13 -13.10
C PHE A 306 8.77 21.61 -13.72
N SER A 307 9.50 22.48 -14.42
CA SER A 307 10.82 22.17 -14.97
C SER A 307 11.77 23.32 -14.68
N ALA A 308 12.73 23.10 -13.80
CA ALA A 308 13.85 24.00 -13.58
C ALA A 308 15.07 23.55 -14.38
N THR A 309 15.78 24.51 -14.95
CA THR A 309 17.14 24.40 -15.46
C THR A 309 18.00 25.50 -14.81
N GLN A 310 19.30 25.52 -15.11
CA GLN A 310 20.32 26.39 -14.52
C GLN A 310 19.87 27.82 -14.15
N ASN A 311 19.12 28.48 -15.03
CA ASN A 311 18.73 29.88 -14.86
C ASN A 311 17.22 30.16 -15.01
N ARG A 312 16.38 29.11 -15.04
CA ARG A 312 14.97 29.22 -15.45
C ARG A 312 14.11 28.16 -14.79
N LEU A 313 12.96 28.56 -14.25
CA LEU A 313 11.82 27.69 -13.91
C LEU A 313 10.70 27.91 -14.92
N ASP A 314 10.21 26.84 -15.54
CA ASP A 314 8.93 26.82 -16.24
C ASP A 314 7.84 26.12 -15.42
N VAL A 315 6.65 26.72 -15.40
CA VAL A 315 5.41 26.16 -14.86
C VAL A 315 4.48 25.93 -16.05
N LYS A 316 4.25 24.67 -16.41
CA LYS A 316 3.34 24.27 -17.49
C LYS A 316 2.04 23.74 -16.89
N ILE A 317 0.93 24.04 -17.54
CA ILE A 317 -0.40 23.57 -17.16
C ILE A 317 -0.86 22.55 -18.20
N LEU A 318 -1.00 21.28 -17.80
CA LEU A 318 -1.41 20.19 -18.68
C LEU A 318 -2.92 19.92 -18.65
N GLN A 319 -3.57 20.23 -17.52
CA GLN A 319 -5.03 20.21 -17.36
C GLN A 319 -5.45 21.36 -16.45
N SER A 320 -6.55 22.06 -16.74
CA SER A 320 -7.02 23.24 -15.99
C SER A 320 -8.55 23.37 -16.01
N THR A 321 -9.24 22.25 -15.76
CA THR A 321 -10.71 22.16 -15.73
C THR A 321 -11.28 22.43 -14.33
N TYR A 322 -10.51 22.16 -13.28
CA TYR A 322 -10.81 22.64 -11.92
C TYR A 322 -10.14 24.00 -11.70
N LYS A 323 -10.90 24.95 -11.14
CA LYS A 323 -10.38 26.19 -10.58
C LYS A 323 -10.61 26.21 -9.08
N ASP A 324 -9.54 26.42 -8.31
CA ASP A 324 -9.64 26.47 -6.85
C ASP A 324 -10.36 27.74 -6.38
N PRO A 325 -11.36 27.64 -5.47
CA PRO A 325 -12.16 28.79 -5.04
C PRO A 325 -11.39 29.76 -4.15
N ASN A 326 -10.24 29.35 -3.58
CA ASN A 326 -9.47 30.17 -2.64
C ASN A 326 -8.51 31.15 -3.33
N ASN A 327 -8.40 31.12 -4.68
CA ASN A 327 -7.45 31.91 -5.47
C ASN A 327 -5.99 31.70 -5.01
N LEU A 328 -5.61 30.44 -4.82
CA LEU A 328 -4.29 30.05 -4.35
C LEU A 328 -3.17 30.58 -5.27
N VAL A 329 -2.03 30.91 -4.65
CA VAL A 329 -0.84 31.44 -5.30
C VAL A 329 0.42 30.76 -4.74
N PHE A 330 1.42 30.53 -5.59
CA PHE A 330 2.77 30.23 -5.12
C PHE A 330 3.46 31.53 -4.69
N LYS A 331 3.85 31.63 -3.41
CA LYS A 331 4.48 32.83 -2.82
C LYS A 331 5.97 32.67 -2.50
N GLU A 332 6.47 31.44 -2.49
CA GLU A 332 7.86 31.13 -2.14
C GLU A 332 8.45 30.08 -3.10
N ILE A 333 9.67 30.32 -3.56
CA ILE A 333 10.50 29.33 -4.26
C ILE A 333 11.84 29.22 -3.53
N LYS A 334 12.14 28.04 -2.96
CA LYS A 334 13.43 27.69 -2.31
C LYS A 334 14.24 26.86 -3.30
N ILE A 335 15.37 27.37 -3.81
CA ILE A 335 16.24 26.70 -4.78
C ILE A 335 17.52 26.22 -4.08
N LEU A 336 17.83 24.94 -4.18
CA LEU A 336 18.95 24.30 -3.47
C LEU A 336 20.11 24.00 -4.44
N GLY A 337 21.34 24.28 -4.03
CA GLY A 337 22.56 24.01 -4.80
C GLY A 337 22.73 24.92 -6.02
N THR A 338 22.25 26.16 -5.94
CA THR A 338 22.32 27.19 -7.00
C THR A 338 23.38 28.25 -6.69
N GLN A 339 23.69 29.10 -7.66
CA GLN A 339 24.41 30.37 -7.45
C GLN A 339 23.40 31.48 -7.11
N GLU A 340 23.89 32.62 -6.60
CA GLU A 340 23.08 33.80 -6.28
C GLU A 340 22.22 34.26 -7.49
N PRO A 341 20.87 34.17 -7.43
CA PRO A 341 20.02 34.58 -8.54
C PRO A 341 19.98 36.10 -8.66
N THR A 342 20.55 36.64 -9.73
CA THR A 342 20.52 38.08 -10.03
C THR A 342 19.53 38.39 -11.15
N ASN A 343 18.89 39.55 -11.11
CA ASN A 343 17.88 39.99 -12.08
C ASN A 343 16.75 38.96 -12.29
N VAL A 344 16.08 38.54 -11.21
CA VAL A 344 14.94 37.61 -11.30
C VAL A 344 13.76 38.29 -12.01
N ILE A 345 13.34 37.74 -13.15
CA ILE A 345 12.21 38.23 -13.97
C ILE A 345 11.12 37.16 -14.00
N VAL A 346 9.92 37.51 -13.56
CA VAL A 346 8.71 36.69 -13.71
C VAL A 346 8.01 37.06 -15.02
N LYS A 347 7.75 36.08 -15.87
CA LYS A 347 6.95 36.22 -17.10
C LYS A 347 5.65 35.41 -16.97
N HIS A 348 4.52 36.02 -17.30
CA HIS A 348 3.23 35.34 -17.46
C HIS A 348 2.96 35.19 -18.95
N ASN A 349 2.77 33.96 -19.45
CA ASN A 349 2.62 33.66 -20.88
C ASN A 349 3.69 34.35 -21.76
N GLY A 350 4.94 34.41 -21.28
CA GLY A 350 6.07 35.04 -21.97
C GLY A 350 6.20 36.57 -21.81
N VAL A 351 5.18 37.27 -21.28
CA VAL A 351 5.22 38.72 -21.03
C VAL A 351 5.76 39.01 -19.63
N PRO A 352 6.79 39.87 -19.47
CA PRO A 352 7.30 40.25 -18.14
C PRO A 352 6.22 40.93 -17.28
N SER A 353 6.08 40.45 -16.04
CA SER A 353 5.21 41.05 -15.03
C SER A 353 5.93 42.18 -14.28
N GLN A 354 5.17 43.09 -13.65
CA GLN A 354 5.72 44.17 -12.80
C GLN A 354 6.10 43.73 -11.38
N ILE A 355 6.06 42.41 -11.11
CA ILE A 355 6.51 41.82 -9.84
C ILE A 355 8.02 42.10 -9.67
N SER A 356 8.41 42.57 -8.48
CA SER A 356 9.81 42.75 -8.08
C SER A 356 10.12 41.78 -6.93
N PRO A 357 10.63 40.56 -7.21
CA PRO A 357 10.84 39.55 -6.18
C PRO A 357 11.90 39.97 -5.15
N ASN A 358 11.65 39.67 -3.88
CA ASN A 358 12.68 39.72 -2.84
C ASN A 358 13.49 38.42 -2.90
N VAL A 359 14.81 38.53 -3.08
CA VAL A 359 15.72 37.39 -3.20
C VAL A 359 16.72 37.45 -2.06
N THR A 360 16.79 36.37 -1.28
CA THR A 360 17.84 36.17 -0.26
C THR A 360 18.62 34.91 -0.58
N TYR A 361 19.95 34.96 -0.49
CA TYR A 361 20.84 33.85 -0.83
C TYR A 361 21.82 33.58 0.30
N ASP A 362 21.96 32.30 0.69
CA ASP A 362 23.02 31.83 1.58
C ASP A 362 24.14 31.23 0.73
N SER A 363 25.30 31.90 0.74
CA SER A 363 26.49 31.49 -0.03
C SER A 363 27.20 30.25 0.52
N ASN A 364 26.97 29.90 1.79
CA ASN A 364 27.58 28.74 2.45
C ASN A 364 26.76 27.47 2.17
N LEU A 365 25.43 27.60 2.20
CA LEU A 365 24.50 26.50 1.94
C LEU A 365 24.17 26.32 0.45
N GLN A 366 24.47 27.33 -0.39
CA GLN A 366 24.07 27.43 -1.80
C GLN A 366 22.55 27.41 -2.00
N VAL A 367 21.82 28.05 -1.06
CA VAL A 367 20.36 28.11 -1.04
C VAL A 367 19.89 29.50 -1.40
N ALA A 368 19.06 29.62 -2.43
CA ALA A 368 18.35 30.85 -2.76
C ALA A 368 16.88 30.74 -2.35
N LEU A 369 16.30 31.86 -1.92
CA LEU A 369 14.90 31.97 -1.53
C LEU A 369 14.28 33.20 -2.19
N ILE A 370 13.25 32.96 -3.01
CA ILE A 370 12.54 33.98 -3.78
C ILE A 370 11.15 34.14 -3.18
N ARG A 371 10.84 35.36 -2.70
CA ARG A 371 9.60 35.75 -2.00
C ARG A 371 9.01 37.01 -2.61
N GLY A 372 7.75 37.33 -2.27
CA GLY A 372 7.06 38.48 -2.85
C GLY A 372 6.68 38.29 -4.32
N ILE A 373 6.56 37.03 -4.73
CA ILE A 373 5.91 36.58 -5.95
C ILE A 373 4.47 36.18 -5.62
N ASP A 374 3.57 36.30 -6.59
CA ASP A 374 2.20 35.80 -6.51
C ASP A 374 1.88 35.10 -7.83
N LEU A 375 2.30 33.85 -7.97
CA LEU A 375 2.04 33.05 -9.18
C LEU A 375 0.71 32.30 -9.00
N ILE A 376 -0.33 32.65 -9.76
CA ILE A 376 -1.69 32.13 -9.59
C ILE A 376 -1.75 30.64 -9.96
N LEU A 377 -2.31 29.83 -9.06
CA LEU A 377 -2.48 28.40 -9.28
C LEU A 377 -3.42 28.16 -10.49
N GLY A 378 -2.90 27.53 -11.54
CA GLY A 378 -3.61 27.26 -12.79
C GLY A 378 -3.15 28.10 -14.00
N GLU A 379 -2.21 29.02 -13.83
CA GLU A 379 -1.62 29.84 -14.90
C GLU A 379 -0.18 29.42 -15.25
N ALA A 380 0.25 29.67 -16.50
CA ALA A 380 1.55 29.26 -17.02
C ALA A 380 2.61 30.39 -16.89
N TYR A 381 3.71 30.10 -16.20
CA TYR A 381 4.75 31.07 -15.86
C TYR A 381 6.14 30.61 -16.25
N THR A 382 7.00 31.57 -16.54
CA THR A 382 8.45 31.37 -16.65
C THR A 382 9.15 32.34 -15.71
N VAL A 383 9.96 31.85 -14.79
CA VAL A 383 10.80 32.66 -13.89
C VAL A 383 12.25 32.49 -14.32
N GLU A 384 12.90 33.57 -14.76
CA GLU A 384 14.29 33.57 -15.24
C GLU A 384 15.19 34.39 -14.32
N TRP A 385 16.47 34.03 -14.23
CA TRP A 385 17.53 34.82 -13.60
C TRP A 385 18.82 34.80 -14.44
N ALA A 386 19.77 35.66 -14.12
CA ALA A 386 21.07 35.73 -14.78
C ALA A 386 22.12 34.82 -14.12
N LEU A 387 23.03 34.25 -14.93
CA LEU A 387 24.16 33.43 -14.49
C LEU A 387 25.49 33.91 -15.10
N LYS A 388 26.60 33.45 -14.51
CA LYS A 388 27.94 33.45 -15.13
C LYS A 388 28.35 32.00 -15.41
N ILE A 389 28.64 31.71 -16.68
CA ILE A 389 29.00 30.37 -17.18
C ILE A 389 30.53 30.31 -17.44
N LYS A 390 31.10 29.09 -17.49
CA LYS A 390 32.47 28.79 -17.93
C LYS A 390 32.44 27.67 -18.98
N ASP A 391 33.39 27.67 -19.91
CA ASP A 391 33.25 27.00 -21.22
C ASP A 391 33.69 25.51 -21.28
N ALA A 392 33.83 24.80 -20.16
CA ALA A 392 34.84 23.73 -20.05
C ALA A 392 34.40 22.25 -20.28
N GLU A 393 33.12 21.93 -20.48
CA GLU A 393 32.62 20.54 -20.29
C GLU A 393 31.76 20.00 -21.46
N LYS A 394 32.37 19.20 -22.36
CA LYS A 394 31.72 18.35 -23.40
C LYS A 394 32.60 17.13 -23.73
N ILE A 395 32.01 16.00 -24.16
CA ILE A 395 32.70 14.70 -24.42
C ILE A 395 32.21 14.06 -25.75
N ASP A 396 33.04 13.17 -26.30
CA ASP A 396 32.98 12.56 -27.65
C ASP A 396 32.74 11.03 -27.60
N CYS A 397 32.26 10.44 -28.70
CA CYS A 397 31.89 9.02 -28.84
C CYS A 397 32.92 8.16 -29.63
N PHE A 398 33.96 8.75 -30.24
CA PHE A 398 35.07 8.00 -30.84
C PHE A 398 36.43 8.62 -30.49
N PRO A 399 36.87 8.59 -29.21
CA PRO A 399 38.00 9.36 -28.69
C PRO A 399 39.40 8.78 -29.04
N ASP A 400 39.52 7.90 -30.02
CA ASP A 400 40.78 7.26 -30.40
C ASP A 400 41.61 8.18 -31.33
N GLU A 401 42.90 8.34 -31.05
CA GLU A 401 43.80 9.35 -31.67
C GLU A 401 43.94 9.21 -33.21
N SER A 402 43.57 8.07 -33.80
CA SER A 402 43.32 7.95 -35.23
C SER A 402 42.34 6.80 -35.54
N GLY A 403 41.58 6.93 -36.63
CA GLY A 403 40.78 5.83 -37.19
C GLY A 403 39.28 6.08 -37.39
N ALA A 404 38.75 7.26 -37.08
CA ALA A 404 37.33 7.57 -37.35
C ALA A 404 37.04 7.62 -38.87
N SER A 405 36.27 6.67 -39.38
CA SER A 405 35.76 6.62 -40.76
C SER A 405 34.37 5.96 -40.79
N ALA A 406 33.61 6.17 -41.87
CA ALA A 406 32.29 5.54 -42.06
C ALA A 406 32.36 4.00 -41.92
N GLU A 407 33.44 3.41 -42.42
CA GLU A 407 33.69 1.98 -42.38
C GLU A 407 34.04 1.50 -40.95
N ASN A 408 34.89 2.23 -40.22
CA ASN A 408 35.26 1.88 -38.83
C ASN A 408 34.13 2.17 -37.82
N CYS A 409 33.28 3.16 -38.09
CA CYS A 409 32.06 3.38 -37.33
C CYS A 409 31.03 2.28 -37.56
N SER A 410 30.81 1.89 -38.82
CA SER A 410 29.97 0.74 -39.19
C SER A 410 30.53 -0.58 -38.62
N ALA A 411 31.85 -0.71 -38.47
CA ALA A 411 32.51 -1.82 -37.79
C ALA A 411 32.34 -1.80 -36.26
N ARG A 412 32.11 -0.62 -35.66
CA ARG A 412 31.53 -0.46 -34.31
C ARG A 412 29.99 -0.43 -34.33
N GLY A 413 29.36 -0.95 -35.40
CA GLY A 413 27.91 -1.19 -35.57
C GLY A 413 27.00 0.04 -35.61
N CYS A 414 27.61 1.22 -35.57
CA CYS A 414 26.94 2.50 -35.45
C CYS A 414 26.75 3.17 -36.84
N ALA A 415 25.65 3.90 -37.03
CA ALA A 415 25.27 4.61 -38.25
C ALA A 415 25.85 6.03 -38.33
N TRP A 416 26.09 6.51 -39.55
CA TRP A 416 27.00 7.61 -39.85
C TRP A 416 26.35 8.76 -40.63
N GLU A 417 26.52 9.98 -40.15
CA GLU A 417 26.07 11.23 -40.79
C GLU A 417 27.17 12.30 -40.71
N VAL A 418 27.35 13.11 -41.77
CA VAL A 418 28.50 14.03 -41.93
C VAL A 418 28.08 15.50 -41.76
N PRO A 419 28.51 16.19 -40.70
CA PRO A 419 28.18 17.59 -40.47
C PRO A 419 29.17 18.58 -41.12
N THR A 420 28.70 19.80 -41.39
CA THR A 420 29.46 20.84 -42.13
C THR A 420 30.35 21.72 -41.24
N SER A 421 30.67 21.30 -40.02
CA SER A 421 31.64 21.98 -39.13
C SER A 421 32.27 20.99 -38.13
N PRO A 422 33.52 21.20 -37.67
CA PRO A 422 34.25 20.19 -36.90
C PRO A 422 33.76 20.03 -35.45
N GLY A 423 33.80 18.80 -34.94
CA GLY A 423 33.57 18.50 -33.50
C GLY A 423 32.31 17.70 -33.16
N ILE A 424 31.82 16.85 -34.06
CA ILE A 424 30.65 15.98 -33.85
C ILE A 424 31.02 14.53 -34.24
N PRO A 425 30.78 13.52 -33.38
CA PRO A 425 30.97 12.11 -33.72
C PRO A 425 29.88 11.57 -34.65
N PHE A 426 30.25 10.56 -35.43
CA PHE A 426 29.51 10.13 -36.61
C PHE A 426 28.81 8.75 -36.44
N CYS A 427 28.17 8.39 -35.30
CA CYS A 427 27.99 6.96 -34.92
C CYS A 427 26.76 6.58 -34.02
N TYR A 428 25.74 5.79 -34.47
CA TYR A 428 24.63 5.18 -33.63
C TYR A 428 23.88 3.89 -34.17
N PHE A 429 23.59 2.84 -33.38
CA PHE A 429 23.08 1.47 -33.79
C PHE A 429 21.56 1.30 -34.13
N ILE A 430 21.16 0.28 -34.95
CA ILE A 430 19.77 -0.30 -35.11
C ILE A 430 19.72 -1.80 -35.65
N ASN A 431 18.54 -2.48 -35.67
CA ASN A 431 18.36 -3.98 -35.54
C ASN A 431 17.65 -4.81 -36.68
N ASP A 432 17.69 -6.18 -36.60
CA ASP A 432 16.95 -7.23 -37.39
C ASP A 432 17.10 -8.67 -36.73
N LEU A 433 16.55 -9.85 -37.13
CA LEU A 433 15.15 -10.39 -37.18
C LEU A 433 15.03 -11.97 -37.09
N TYR A 434 13.79 -12.51 -36.85
CA TYR A 434 13.23 -13.90 -37.04
C TYR A 434 13.70 -15.19 -36.26
N SER A 435 12.91 -16.29 -36.34
CA SER A 435 12.81 -17.37 -35.31
C SER A 435 12.26 -18.78 -35.74
N VAL A 436 12.12 -19.71 -34.78
CA VAL A 436 11.47 -21.06 -34.83
C VAL A 436 10.94 -21.43 -33.40
N GLY A 437 10.12 -22.44 -33.05
CA GLY A 437 9.52 -23.63 -33.72
C GLY A 437 8.53 -24.39 -32.78
N ASP A 438 8.29 -25.71 -32.98
CA ASP A 438 7.44 -26.59 -32.10
C ASP A 438 7.96 -26.64 -30.64
N VAL A 439 7.21 -26.90 -29.54
CA VAL A 439 5.84 -27.39 -29.21
C VAL A 439 4.64 -26.67 -29.86
N GLN A 440 3.39 -27.14 -29.62
CA GLN A 440 2.13 -26.41 -29.89
C GLN A 440 2.00 -25.09 -29.08
N TYR A 441 2.92 -24.20 -29.37
CA TYR A 441 2.79 -22.76 -29.25
C TYR A 441 1.85 -22.25 -30.35
N HIS A 442 1.10 -21.20 -30.04
CA HIS A 442 0.30 -20.42 -30.98
C HIS A 442 0.66 -18.95 -30.79
N SER A 443 0.22 -18.06 -31.68
CA SER A 443 0.56 -16.63 -31.66
C SER A 443 0.26 -15.89 -30.34
N HIS A 444 -0.55 -16.50 -29.48
CA HIS A 444 -1.06 -15.93 -28.23
C HIS A 444 -0.88 -16.86 -27.01
N GLY A 445 -0.07 -17.91 -27.10
CA GLY A 445 0.09 -18.84 -25.98
C GLY A 445 0.77 -20.16 -26.28
N ALA A 446 0.57 -21.12 -25.38
CA ALA A 446 1.03 -22.49 -25.48
C ALA A 446 0.03 -23.45 -24.81
N THR A 447 -0.17 -24.63 -25.38
CA THR A 447 -0.97 -25.69 -24.72
C THR A 447 -0.18 -26.98 -24.57
N ALA A 448 -0.38 -27.67 -23.46
CA ALA A 448 0.11 -29.03 -23.26
C ALA A 448 -0.88 -29.88 -22.44
N THR A 449 -1.37 -30.97 -23.03
CA THR A 449 -2.03 -32.05 -22.30
C THR A 449 -0.95 -32.90 -21.62
N LEU A 450 -0.95 -32.92 -20.28
CA LEU A 450 0.06 -33.60 -19.48
C LEU A 450 -0.42 -35.02 -19.15
N SER A 451 -0.20 -35.95 -20.08
CA SER A 451 -0.57 -37.36 -19.93
C SER A 451 0.40 -38.14 -19.02
N LEU A 452 -0.12 -38.81 -18.01
CA LEU A 452 0.67 -39.60 -17.07
C LEU A 452 1.29 -40.85 -17.73
N LYS A 453 2.56 -41.16 -17.41
CA LYS A 453 3.12 -42.51 -17.62
C LYS A 453 2.98 -43.34 -16.36
N SER A 454 2.61 -44.61 -16.51
CA SER A 454 2.37 -45.54 -15.40
C SER A 454 3.61 -45.79 -14.54
N SER A 455 3.44 -45.75 -13.21
CA SER A 455 4.46 -46.08 -12.20
C SER A 455 3.86 -46.99 -11.12
N VAL A 456 4.67 -47.89 -10.56
CA VAL A 456 4.22 -48.98 -9.67
C VAL A 456 4.28 -48.59 -8.18
N TYR A 457 4.45 -47.29 -7.87
CA TYR A 457 4.65 -46.78 -6.51
C TYR A 457 3.73 -45.59 -6.18
N ALA A 458 2.42 -45.79 -6.32
CA ALA A 458 1.39 -44.75 -6.20
C ALA A 458 0.43 -44.96 -5.01
N SER A 459 0.95 -45.33 -3.82
CA SER A 459 0.12 -45.64 -2.64
C SER A 459 0.76 -45.22 -1.30
N ALA A 460 1.18 -43.96 -1.18
CA ALA A 460 1.70 -43.37 0.07
C ALA A 460 1.65 -41.82 0.13
N LEU A 461 0.57 -41.17 -0.34
CA LEU A 461 0.35 -39.71 -0.19
C LEU A 461 -1.13 -39.40 0.13
N PRO A 462 -1.47 -38.23 0.73
CA PRO A 462 -2.66 -38.12 1.58
C PRO A 462 -4.04 -38.04 0.90
N SER A 463 -4.15 -37.86 -0.42
CA SER A 463 -5.44 -37.67 -1.10
C SER A 463 -5.40 -38.13 -2.56
N VAL A 464 -6.57 -38.20 -3.20
CA VAL A 464 -6.76 -38.72 -4.57
C VAL A 464 -6.11 -37.78 -5.61
N PRO A 465 -5.25 -38.29 -6.52
CA PRO A 465 -4.65 -37.52 -7.59
C PRO A 465 -5.59 -37.34 -8.79
N VAL A 466 -5.54 -36.18 -9.44
CA VAL A 466 -6.23 -35.93 -10.71
C VAL A 466 -5.47 -36.60 -11.86
N THR A 467 -6.16 -37.38 -12.70
CA THR A 467 -5.52 -38.30 -13.66
C THR A 467 -5.17 -37.70 -15.02
N SER A 468 -5.70 -36.52 -15.35
CA SER A 468 -5.35 -35.74 -16.55
C SER A 468 -5.38 -34.25 -16.22
N LEU A 469 -4.33 -33.52 -16.61
CA LEU A 469 -4.20 -32.08 -16.37
C LEU A 469 -3.94 -31.35 -17.69
N HIS A 470 -4.55 -30.18 -17.81
CA HIS A 470 -4.29 -29.26 -18.92
C HIS A 470 -3.45 -28.08 -18.43
N LEU A 471 -2.34 -27.83 -19.14
CA LEU A 471 -1.58 -26.58 -19.05
C LEU A 471 -2.01 -25.67 -20.21
N HIS A 472 -2.47 -24.47 -19.88
CA HIS A 472 -2.77 -23.40 -20.82
C HIS A 472 -1.95 -22.15 -20.46
N VAL A 473 -1.07 -21.73 -21.36
CA VAL A 473 -0.27 -20.49 -21.25
C VAL A 473 -0.89 -19.45 -22.18
N THR A 474 -1.02 -18.21 -21.74
CA THR A 474 -1.63 -17.10 -22.51
C THR A 474 -0.73 -15.87 -22.49
N TYR A 475 -0.48 -15.31 -23.66
CA TYR A 475 0.39 -14.16 -23.87
C TYR A 475 -0.46 -12.87 -23.93
N HIS A 476 -0.95 -12.42 -22.77
CA HIS A 476 -1.93 -11.32 -22.69
C HIS A 476 -1.42 -10.00 -23.26
N LYS A 477 -0.16 -9.67 -22.97
CA LYS A 477 0.55 -8.47 -23.42
C LYS A 477 1.99 -8.81 -23.77
N ASN A 478 2.74 -7.83 -24.29
CA ASN A 478 4.18 -7.98 -24.51
C ASN A 478 4.97 -8.16 -23.19
N ASP A 479 4.42 -7.72 -22.07
CA ASP A 479 5.05 -7.59 -20.75
C ASP A 479 4.31 -8.36 -19.63
N MET A 480 3.20 -9.03 -19.95
CA MET A 480 2.40 -9.82 -19.01
C MET A 480 1.90 -11.12 -19.66
N LEU A 481 2.11 -12.24 -18.98
CA LEU A 481 1.59 -13.56 -19.36
C LEU A 481 0.83 -14.22 -18.20
N GLN A 482 -0.01 -15.20 -18.53
CA GLN A 482 -0.67 -16.10 -17.60
C GLN A 482 -0.27 -17.55 -17.92
N PHE A 483 -0.17 -18.42 -16.91
CA PHE A 483 -0.24 -19.87 -17.11
C PHE A 483 -1.13 -20.55 -16.06
N LYS A 484 -2.03 -21.41 -16.55
CA LYS A 484 -3.04 -22.10 -15.76
C LYS A 484 -2.86 -23.62 -15.86
N ILE A 485 -2.84 -24.31 -14.71
CA ILE A 485 -2.89 -25.78 -14.63
C ILE A 485 -4.18 -26.18 -13.89
N TYR A 486 -5.03 -26.94 -14.58
CA TYR A 486 -6.39 -27.27 -14.16
C TYR A 486 -6.80 -28.69 -14.59
N ASP A 487 -7.89 -29.20 -14.01
CA ASP A 487 -8.56 -30.43 -14.44
C ASP A 487 -9.57 -30.08 -15.55
N PRO A 488 -9.44 -30.61 -16.78
CA PRO A 488 -10.39 -30.34 -17.86
C PRO A 488 -11.71 -31.12 -17.73
N ASN A 489 -11.81 -32.07 -16.79
CA ASN A 489 -12.96 -32.98 -16.64
C ASN A 489 -13.89 -32.55 -15.48
N ASN A 490 -13.35 -31.91 -14.45
CA ASN A 490 -14.08 -31.46 -13.27
C ASN A 490 -13.87 -29.96 -13.08
N ASN A 491 -14.96 -29.18 -13.00
CA ASN A 491 -14.88 -27.75 -12.73
C ASN A 491 -14.46 -27.51 -11.28
N ARG A 492 -13.16 -27.26 -11.06
CA ARG A 492 -12.59 -26.94 -9.74
C ARG A 492 -12.93 -25.52 -9.33
N TYR A 493 -12.77 -25.20 -8.05
CA TYR A 493 -12.86 -23.83 -7.58
C TYR A 493 -11.77 -22.96 -8.26
N GLU A 494 -12.20 -21.85 -8.85
CA GLU A 494 -11.34 -20.77 -9.34
C GLU A 494 -11.73 -19.49 -8.61
N VAL A 495 -10.74 -18.62 -8.32
CA VAL A 495 -10.95 -17.40 -7.53
C VAL A 495 -11.83 -16.40 -8.31
N PRO A 496 -13.03 -16.04 -7.82
CA PRO A 496 -13.98 -15.20 -8.55
C PRO A 496 -13.68 -13.69 -8.46
N VAL A 497 -12.43 -13.30 -8.21
CA VAL A 497 -11.98 -11.90 -8.12
C VAL A 497 -11.82 -11.33 -9.55
N PRO A 498 -12.54 -10.26 -9.94
CA PRO A 498 -12.47 -9.74 -11.30
C PRO A 498 -11.12 -9.09 -11.62
N LEU A 499 -10.41 -9.63 -12.62
CA LEU A 499 -9.16 -9.09 -13.14
C LEU A 499 -9.34 -8.33 -14.46
N ASN A 500 -8.53 -7.29 -14.65
CA ASN A 500 -8.50 -6.46 -15.85
C ASN A 500 -7.57 -7.08 -16.91
N ILE A 501 -8.11 -8.03 -17.67
CA ILE A 501 -7.39 -8.79 -18.71
C ILE A 501 -7.84 -8.30 -20.10
N PRO A 502 -6.93 -8.13 -21.09
CA PRO A 502 -7.31 -7.83 -22.47
C PRO A 502 -8.30 -8.85 -23.05
N THR A 503 -9.40 -8.38 -23.64
CA THR A 503 -10.46 -9.26 -24.19
C THR A 503 -9.99 -10.17 -25.32
N VAL A 504 -8.88 -9.81 -25.97
CA VAL A 504 -8.12 -10.65 -26.89
C VAL A 504 -6.63 -10.45 -26.55
N PRO A 505 -5.80 -11.50 -26.47
CA PRO A 505 -4.37 -11.37 -26.25
C PRO A 505 -3.69 -10.42 -27.24
N SER A 506 -2.90 -9.49 -26.70
CA SER A 506 -2.31 -8.35 -27.43
C SER A 506 -0.79 -8.46 -27.65
N SER A 507 -0.19 -9.60 -27.30
CA SER A 507 1.22 -9.88 -27.55
C SER A 507 1.58 -9.90 -29.03
N THR A 508 2.74 -9.36 -29.38
CA THR A 508 3.34 -9.47 -30.73
C THR A 508 4.70 -10.15 -30.64
N SER A 509 5.02 -11.05 -31.57
CA SER A 509 6.27 -11.83 -31.53
C SER A 509 7.54 -10.98 -31.56
N GLU A 510 7.46 -9.77 -32.11
CA GLU A 510 8.54 -8.78 -32.14
C GLU A 510 8.73 -8.12 -30.77
N SER A 511 7.68 -7.47 -30.24
CA SER A 511 7.77 -6.67 -29.01
C SER A 511 7.62 -7.46 -27.70
N GLN A 512 7.16 -8.72 -27.74
CA GLN A 512 7.03 -9.57 -26.55
C GLN A 512 8.38 -9.76 -25.85
N LEU A 513 8.44 -9.45 -24.55
CA LEU A 513 9.66 -9.37 -23.72
C LEU A 513 10.11 -10.72 -23.15
N TYR A 514 9.34 -11.78 -23.36
CA TYR A 514 9.56 -13.11 -22.78
C TYR A 514 9.42 -14.24 -23.79
N ASN A 515 10.09 -15.36 -23.52
CA ASN A 515 9.87 -16.65 -24.15
C ASN A 515 9.39 -17.65 -23.08
N VAL A 516 8.54 -18.61 -23.46
CA VAL A 516 8.08 -19.70 -22.58
C VAL A 516 8.43 -21.04 -23.21
N LEU A 517 9.02 -21.96 -22.44
CA LEU A 517 9.39 -23.30 -22.87
C LEU A 517 8.76 -24.38 -21.97
N ILE A 518 7.98 -25.27 -22.55
CA ILE A 518 7.38 -26.42 -21.83
C ILE A 518 8.32 -27.63 -21.94
N LYS A 519 9.05 -27.90 -20.85
CA LYS A 519 10.01 -29.00 -20.73
C LYS A 519 9.29 -30.33 -20.41
N LYS A 520 9.79 -31.43 -21.00
CA LYS A 520 9.06 -32.72 -21.05
C LYS A 520 9.60 -33.82 -20.12
N ASN A 521 10.81 -33.72 -19.57
CA ASN A 521 11.38 -34.73 -18.67
C ASN A 521 12.41 -34.14 -17.67
N PRO A 522 12.09 -34.02 -16.37
CA PRO A 522 10.73 -34.02 -15.83
C PRO A 522 9.89 -32.88 -16.46
N PHE A 523 8.58 -32.89 -16.24
CA PHE A 523 7.73 -31.74 -16.58
C PHE A 523 8.26 -30.47 -15.89
N GLY A 524 8.23 -29.35 -16.62
CA GLY A 524 8.53 -28.03 -16.09
C GLY A 524 8.16 -26.94 -17.10
N ILE A 525 7.88 -25.75 -16.58
CA ILE A 525 7.67 -24.52 -17.34
C ILE A 525 8.89 -23.65 -17.10
N GLU A 526 9.58 -23.26 -18.17
CA GLU A 526 10.62 -22.22 -18.12
C GLU A 526 10.08 -20.93 -18.74
N ILE A 527 10.25 -19.81 -18.04
CA ILE A 527 9.96 -18.46 -18.56
C ILE A 527 11.26 -17.69 -18.55
N ARG A 528 11.58 -17.05 -19.67
CA ARG A 528 12.89 -16.43 -19.92
C ARG A 528 12.72 -15.02 -20.49
N ARG A 529 13.38 -14.02 -19.91
CA ARG A 529 13.47 -12.65 -20.45
C ARG A 529 14.20 -12.70 -21.79
N LYS A 530 13.55 -12.22 -22.85
CA LYS A 530 14.00 -12.36 -24.25
C LYS A 530 15.29 -11.61 -24.53
N ASN A 531 15.43 -10.40 -23.98
CA ASN A 531 16.56 -9.51 -24.27
C ASN A 531 17.87 -9.96 -23.61
N THR A 532 17.80 -10.50 -22.39
CA THR A 532 18.97 -10.87 -21.58
C THR A 532 19.22 -12.38 -21.55
N GLY A 533 18.21 -13.20 -21.87
CA GLY A 533 18.26 -14.65 -21.73
C GLY A 533 18.09 -15.15 -20.30
N ILE A 534 17.87 -14.28 -19.31
CA ILE A 534 17.71 -14.64 -17.89
C ILE A 534 16.41 -15.44 -17.68
N VAL A 535 16.50 -16.50 -16.88
CA VAL A 535 15.38 -17.41 -16.58
C VAL A 535 14.66 -16.95 -15.31
N ILE A 536 13.50 -16.31 -15.47
CA ILE A 536 12.69 -15.76 -14.37
C ILE A 536 11.76 -16.80 -13.74
N TRP A 537 11.48 -17.90 -14.44
CA TRP A 537 10.78 -19.07 -13.90
C TRP A 537 11.43 -20.34 -14.42
N ASP A 538 11.64 -21.33 -13.56
CA ASP A 538 11.92 -22.71 -14.00
C ASP A 538 11.37 -23.73 -13.01
N SER A 539 10.20 -24.29 -13.35
CA SER A 539 9.56 -25.36 -12.57
C SER A 539 10.02 -26.77 -12.94
N GLN A 540 11.15 -26.91 -13.65
CA GLN A 540 11.83 -28.20 -13.85
C GLN A 540 12.55 -28.68 -12.57
N LEU A 541 11.77 -28.83 -11.50
CA LEU A 541 12.15 -29.35 -10.19
C LEU A 541 11.27 -30.56 -9.87
N LEU A 542 11.80 -31.49 -9.08
CA LEU A 542 11.01 -32.64 -8.63
C LEU A 542 9.98 -32.21 -7.58
N GLY A 543 8.88 -32.96 -7.49
CA GLY A 543 7.85 -32.75 -6.47
C GLY A 543 6.58 -32.05 -6.94
N PHE A 544 6.40 -31.76 -8.24
CA PHE A 544 5.08 -31.37 -8.76
C PHE A 544 4.01 -32.39 -8.31
N THR A 545 2.87 -31.92 -7.81
CA THR A 545 1.79 -32.76 -7.28
C THR A 545 0.46 -32.02 -7.42
N PHE A 546 -0.60 -32.71 -7.85
CA PHE A 546 -1.92 -32.11 -8.07
C PHE A 546 -3.01 -33.12 -7.66
N ASN A 547 -3.39 -33.05 -6.39
CA ASN A 547 -4.46 -33.84 -5.79
C ASN A 547 -5.59 -32.88 -5.39
N ASP A 548 -6.80 -33.41 -5.22
CA ASP A 548 -7.99 -32.58 -4.98
C ASP A 548 -7.83 -31.55 -3.84
N MET A 549 -7.23 -31.98 -2.73
CA MET A 549 -6.97 -31.17 -1.53
C MET A 549 -5.47 -30.94 -1.23
N PHE A 550 -4.59 -31.11 -2.23
CA PHE A 550 -3.15 -30.82 -2.09
C PHE A 550 -2.48 -30.59 -3.45
N ILE A 551 -2.06 -29.36 -3.71
CA ILE A 551 -1.35 -28.98 -4.94
C ILE A 551 0.00 -28.36 -4.57
N ARG A 552 1.06 -28.81 -5.22
CA ARG A 552 2.44 -28.37 -5.01
C ARG A 552 3.16 -28.12 -6.33
N ILE A 553 3.81 -26.97 -6.44
CA ILE A 553 4.71 -26.60 -7.54
C ILE A 553 5.91 -25.84 -6.98
N SER A 554 7.07 -26.01 -7.60
CA SER A 554 8.30 -25.31 -7.24
C SER A 554 8.85 -24.53 -8.44
N THR A 555 9.65 -23.51 -8.19
CA THR A 555 10.45 -22.81 -9.20
C THR A 555 11.85 -22.50 -8.68
N ARG A 556 12.84 -22.47 -9.57
CA ARG A 556 14.08 -21.71 -9.35
C ARG A 556 13.78 -20.21 -9.49
N LEU A 557 14.52 -19.39 -8.75
CA LEU A 557 14.54 -17.93 -8.87
C LEU A 557 15.83 -17.51 -9.61
N PRO A 558 15.83 -16.37 -10.34
CA PRO A 558 17.04 -15.89 -11.01
C PRO A 558 18.08 -15.28 -10.06
N SER A 559 17.74 -14.99 -8.81
CA SER A 559 18.66 -14.40 -7.83
C SER A 559 18.29 -14.73 -6.38
N GLN A 560 19.06 -14.20 -5.43
CA GLN A 560 18.82 -14.29 -3.97
C GLN A 560 17.89 -13.17 -3.43
N TYR A 561 17.28 -12.36 -4.30
CA TYR A 561 16.59 -11.11 -3.96
C TYR A 561 15.10 -11.17 -4.33
N ILE A 562 14.25 -11.50 -3.35
CA ILE A 562 12.79 -11.61 -3.49
C ILE A 562 12.09 -10.86 -2.34
N TYR A 563 10.95 -10.26 -2.65
CA TYR A 563 10.21 -9.30 -1.83
C TYR A 563 8.71 -9.60 -1.90
N GLY A 564 7.96 -9.33 -0.83
CA GLY A 564 6.54 -9.68 -0.73
C GLY A 564 6.27 -11.07 -0.15
N PHE A 565 5.14 -11.65 -0.55
CA PHE A 565 4.27 -12.54 0.23
C PHE A 565 3.68 -11.89 1.49
N GLY A 566 2.39 -12.14 1.74
CA GLY A 566 1.72 -11.59 2.91
C GLY A 566 0.35 -12.24 3.18
N GLU A 567 -0.33 -11.88 4.26
CA GLU A 567 0.13 -10.96 5.31
C GLU A 567 0.81 -11.71 6.47
N THR A 568 1.98 -11.24 6.86
CA THR A 568 2.80 -11.76 7.96
C THR A 568 3.85 -10.72 8.35
N GLU A 569 4.32 -10.74 9.59
CA GLU A 569 5.39 -9.83 10.01
C GLU A 569 6.74 -10.31 9.50
N HIS A 570 7.40 -9.42 8.74
CA HIS A 570 8.71 -9.65 8.15
C HIS A 570 9.76 -8.75 8.78
N THR A 571 10.84 -9.35 9.29
CA THR A 571 11.90 -8.64 10.01
C THR A 571 12.82 -7.79 9.13
N ALA A 572 12.76 -7.99 7.81
CA ALA A 572 13.43 -7.24 6.75
C ALA A 572 12.60 -7.33 5.46
N PHE A 573 12.79 -6.39 4.52
CA PHE A 573 11.99 -6.31 3.28
C PHE A 573 12.33 -7.41 2.25
N ARG A 574 13.60 -7.83 2.18
CA ARG A 574 14.03 -9.03 1.45
C ARG A 574 13.69 -10.29 2.25
N ARG A 575 13.21 -11.34 1.59
CA ARG A 575 13.00 -12.66 2.22
C ARG A 575 14.31 -13.44 2.38
N ASP A 576 14.53 -14.04 3.55
CA ASP A 576 15.59 -15.03 3.75
C ASP A 576 15.20 -16.35 3.05
N LEU A 577 16.10 -16.87 2.22
CA LEU A 577 15.90 -18.10 1.47
C LEU A 577 16.33 -19.37 2.22
N ASN A 578 16.86 -19.27 3.44
CA ASN A 578 17.47 -20.38 4.17
C ASN A 578 16.46 -21.33 4.86
N TRP A 579 15.61 -22.00 4.07
CA TRP A 579 14.58 -22.96 4.56
C TRP A 579 13.43 -22.32 5.36
N HIS A 580 13.10 -21.06 5.07
CA HIS A 580 11.98 -20.37 5.70
C HIS A 580 10.66 -20.78 5.04
N THR A 581 9.64 -21.07 5.87
CA THR A 581 8.28 -21.37 5.43
C THR A 581 7.32 -20.34 6.03
N TRP A 582 6.35 -19.89 5.23
CA TRP A 582 5.40 -18.84 5.57
C TRP A 582 3.98 -19.27 5.19
N GLY A 583 3.09 -19.37 6.19
CA GLY A 583 1.68 -19.67 5.97
C GLY A 583 0.91 -18.46 5.45
N MET A 584 -0.05 -18.72 4.56
CA MET A 584 -0.98 -17.72 4.02
C MET A 584 -2.42 -18.23 4.19
N PHE A 585 -3.13 -17.59 5.12
CA PHE A 585 -4.54 -17.78 5.42
C PHE A 585 -4.97 -16.63 6.33
N SER A 586 -6.03 -15.93 5.96
CA SER A 586 -6.57 -14.81 6.74
C SER A 586 -6.84 -15.25 8.17
N ARG A 587 -6.38 -14.48 9.14
CA ARG A 587 -6.51 -14.81 10.55
C ARG A 587 -6.36 -13.57 11.43
N ASP A 588 -7.30 -13.40 12.35
CA ASP A 588 -7.13 -12.55 13.52
C ASP A 588 -5.93 -13.05 14.34
N GLN A 589 -4.83 -12.31 14.20
CA GLN A 589 -3.53 -12.58 14.76
C GLN A 589 -2.71 -11.29 14.73
N PRO A 590 -2.49 -10.63 15.90
CA PRO A 590 -1.53 -9.55 16.05
C PRO A 590 -0.16 -9.90 15.43
N PRO A 591 0.62 -8.92 14.94
CA PRO A 591 1.83 -9.17 14.18
C PRO A 591 2.81 -10.15 14.86
N GLY A 592 3.57 -10.85 14.03
CA GLY A 592 4.55 -11.79 14.55
C GLY A 592 5.20 -12.65 13.49
N TYR A 593 6.52 -12.74 13.58
CA TYR A 593 7.36 -13.54 12.71
C TYR A 593 6.81 -14.96 12.45
N LYS A 594 6.64 -15.30 11.17
CA LYS A 594 6.06 -16.56 10.65
C LYS A 594 4.62 -16.87 11.10
N LYS A 595 3.87 -15.87 11.60
CA LYS A 595 2.42 -15.99 11.81
C LYS A 595 1.67 -15.45 10.59
N ASN A 596 0.78 -16.26 10.01
CA ASN A 596 -0.22 -15.79 9.07
C ASN A 596 -1.17 -14.81 9.78
N SER A 597 -1.37 -13.63 9.19
CA SER A 597 -2.13 -12.50 9.75
C SER A 597 -3.40 -12.22 8.91
N TYR A 598 -3.90 -10.99 8.87
CA TYR A 598 -5.27 -10.69 8.41
C TYR A 598 -5.48 -10.88 6.90
N GLY A 599 -4.58 -10.36 6.07
CA GLY A 599 -4.62 -10.44 4.61
C GLY A 599 -3.92 -11.66 4.02
N VAL A 600 -4.18 -11.91 2.73
CA VAL A 600 -3.51 -12.95 1.92
C VAL A 600 -3.14 -12.38 0.54
N HIS A 601 -1.83 -12.28 0.30
CA HIS A 601 -1.23 -11.78 -0.93
C HIS A 601 -0.19 -12.79 -1.44
N PRO A 602 -0.59 -13.77 -2.28
CA PRO A 602 0.32 -14.74 -2.91
C PRO A 602 1.09 -14.12 -4.09
N TYR A 603 1.66 -12.93 -3.87
CA TYR A 603 2.39 -12.13 -4.84
C TYR A 603 3.82 -11.89 -4.37
N TYR A 604 4.78 -11.96 -5.30
CA TYR A 604 6.16 -11.55 -5.07
C TYR A 604 6.72 -10.72 -6.21
N MET A 605 7.73 -9.91 -5.89
CA MET A 605 8.65 -9.29 -6.83
C MET A 605 10.05 -9.85 -6.60
N ALA A 606 10.84 -10.05 -7.65
CA ALA A 606 12.25 -10.41 -7.53
C ALA A 606 13.12 -9.62 -8.51
N LEU A 607 14.35 -9.34 -8.09
CA LEU A 607 15.39 -8.77 -8.94
C LEU A 607 16.16 -9.87 -9.66
N GLU A 608 16.67 -9.56 -10.85
CA GLU A 608 17.56 -10.36 -11.67
C GLU A 608 19.02 -9.86 -11.48
N GLU A 609 20.01 -10.65 -11.92
CA GLU A 609 21.43 -10.34 -11.67
C GLU A 609 21.94 -9.05 -12.34
N ASP A 610 21.23 -8.57 -13.36
CA ASP A 610 21.48 -7.31 -14.09
C ASP A 610 20.73 -6.10 -13.50
N GLY A 611 19.94 -6.29 -12.43
CA GLY A 611 19.04 -5.29 -11.88
C GLY A 611 17.67 -5.21 -12.56
N SER A 612 17.39 -6.03 -13.59
CA SER A 612 16.03 -6.18 -14.13
C SER A 612 15.07 -6.70 -13.05
N ALA A 613 13.79 -6.36 -13.13
CA ALA A 613 12.77 -6.85 -12.21
C ALA A 613 11.69 -7.70 -12.90
N HIS A 614 11.13 -8.66 -12.18
CA HIS A 614 9.88 -9.32 -12.55
C HIS A 614 8.99 -9.55 -11.33
N GLY A 615 7.70 -9.78 -11.58
CA GLY A 615 6.72 -10.07 -10.53
C GLY A 615 5.88 -11.30 -10.86
N VAL A 616 5.34 -11.93 -9.83
CA VAL A 616 4.53 -13.16 -9.92
C VAL A 616 3.36 -13.07 -8.97
N LEU A 617 2.15 -13.36 -9.46
CA LEU A 617 0.94 -13.59 -8.67
C LEU A 617 0.49 -15.05 -8.82
N LEU A 618 0.14 -15.72 -7.72
CA LEU A 618 -0.72 -16.91 -7.72
C LEU A 618 -2.15 -16.52 -7.33
N LEU A 619 -3.09 -16.59 -8.27
CA LEU A 619 -4.50 -16.33 -8.02
C LEU A 619 -5.20 -17.59 -7.43
N ASN A 620 -4.93 -17.87 -6.16
CA ASN A 620 -5.53 -18.96 -5.40
C ASN A 620 -5.89 -18.45 -3.98
N SER A 621 -7.12 -18.67 -3.53
CA SER A 621 -7.61 -18.18 -2.22
C SER A 621 -7.79 -19.26 -1.16
N ASN A 622 -7.47 -20.52 -1.45
CA ASN A 622 -7.42 -21.57 -0.44
C ASN A 622 -6.24 -21.33 0.53
N ALA A 623 -6.26 -21.98 1.69
CA ALA A 623 -5.12 -21.92 2.60
C ALA A 623 -3.87 -22.52 1.95
N MET A 624 -2.74 -21.83 2.07
CA MET A 624 -1.49 -22.30 1.49
C MET A 624 -0.29 -21.96 2.38
N ASP A 625 0.87 -22.46 2.02
CA ASP A 625 2.14 -21.90 2.45
C ASP A 625 3.16 -21.87 1.31
N VAL A 626 4.23 -21.12 1.52
CA VAL A 626 5.42 -21.08 0.66
C VAL A 626 6.67 -21.43 1.44
N THR A 627 7.59 -22.17 0.83
CA THR A 627 8.92 -22.47 1.38
C THR A 627 10.01 -21.96 0.43
N PHE A 628 10.92 -21.14 0.97
CA PHE A 628 12.16 -20.72 0.30
C PHE A 628 13.32 -21.69 0.59
N GLN A 629 14.26 -21.79 -0.34
CA GLN A 629 15.42 -22.70 -0.29
C GLN A 629 16.69 -22.00 -0.82
N PRO A 630 17.90 -22.25 -0.27
CA PRO A 630 19.15 -21.56 -0.68
C PRO A 630 19.59 -21.72 -2.15
N LEU A 631 19.03 -22.69 -2.87
CA LEU A 631 19.35 -23.01 -4.27
C LEU A 631 18.55 -22.11 -5.24
N PRO A 632 18.67 -20.78 -5.08
CA PRO A 632 17.57 -19.89 -4.71
C PRO A 632 16.25 -20.34 -5.35
N ALA A 633 15.38 -20.97 -4.54
CA ALA A 633 14.18 -21.63 -5.05
C ALA A 633 12.99 -21.46 -4.10
N LEU A 634 11.80 -21.54 -4.67
CA LEU A 634 10.51 -21.32 -4.03
C LEU A 634 9.59 -22.52 -4.28
N THR A 635 8.88 -22.98 -3.27
CA THR A 635 7.85 -24.03 -3.37
C THR A 635 6.53 -23.52 -2.80
N TYR A 636 5.46 -23.59 -3.60
CA TYR A 636 4.07 -23.35 -3.17
C TYR A 636 3.42 -24.66 -2.74
N ARG A 637 2.60 -24.64 -1.68
CA ARG A 637 1.70 -25.75 -1.29
C ARG A 637 0.33 -25.20 -0.91
N THR A 638 -0.68 -25.40 -1.75
CA THR A 638 -2.08 -25.00 -1.48
C THR A 638 -2.97 -26.22 -1.25
N ILE A 639 -4.01 -26.07 -0.42
CA ILE A 639 -4.97 -27.15 -0.11
C ILE A 639 -6.15 -27.24 -1.07
N GLY A 640 -6.22 -26.42 -2.11
CA GLY A 640 -7.37 -26.45 -3.03
C GLY A 640 -7.22 -25.58 -4.28
N GLY A 641 -8.34 -25.41 -4.97
CA GLY A 641 -8.43 -24.57 -6.17
C GLY A 641 -7.61 -25.10 -7.33
N ILE A 642 -7.00 -24.19 -8.09
CA ILE A 642 -6.11 -24.46 -9.23
C ILE A 642 -4.79 -23.70 -9.11
N LEU A 643 -3.84 -23.97 -10.01
CA LEU A 643 -2.66 -23.11 -10.21
C LEU A 643 -2.95 -22.12 -11.33
N ASP A 644 -3.31 -20.89 -10.98
CA ASP A 644 -3.47 -19.78 -11.94
C ASP A 644 -2.41 -18.71 -11.65
N PHE A 645 -1.36 -18.67 -12.47
CA PHE A 645 -0.23 -17.76 -12.27
C PHE A 645 -0.20 -16.66 -13.31
N TYR A 646 0.12 -15.44 -12.88
CA TYR A 646 0.40 -14.29 -13.75
C TYR A 646 1.83 -13.82 -13.51
N VAL A 647 2.55 -13.46 -14.57
CA VAL A 647 3.96 -13.02 -14.52
C VAL A 647 4.13 -11.70 -15.28
N PHE A 648 4.83 -10.76 -14.66
CA PHE A 648 5.01 -9.37 -15.10
C PHE A 648 6.50 -9.08 -15.33
N LEU A 649 6.85 -8.37 -16.41
CA LEU A 649 8.23 -8.26 -16.92
C LEU A 649 8.79 -6.83 -17.06
N GLY A 650 8.13 -5.81 -16.51
CA GLY A 650 8.62 -4.44 -16.50
C GLY A 650 10.07 -4.37 -15.96
N PRO A 651 11.05 -3.81 -16.71
CA PRO A 651 12.46 -3.97 -16.37
C PRO A 651 12.85 -3.33 -15.03
N THR A 652 12.12 -2.31 -14.56
CA THR A 652 12.35 -1.70 -13.24
C THR A 652 11.28 -2.15 -12.23
N PRO A 653 11.57 -2.21 -10.92
CA PRO A 653 10.59 -2.57 -9.88
C PRO A 653 9.26 -1.79 -9.93
N GLU A 654 9.30 -0.48 -10.18
CA GLU A 654 8.07 0.33 -10.34
C GLU A 654 7.18 -0.17 -11.50
N LEU A 655 7.77 -0.48 -12.65
CA LEU A 655 7.03 -1.00 -13.81
C LEU A 655 6.37 -2.36 -13.50
N VAL A 656 7.01 -3.21 -12.68
CA VAL A 656 6.40 -4.46 -12.20
C VAL A 656 5.17 -4.19 -11.34
N THR A 657 5.24 -3.24 -10.40
CA THR A 657 4.09 -2.85 -9.56
C THR A 657 2.98 -2.18 -10.39
N GLN A 658 3.33 -1.34 -11.37
CA GLN A 658 2.38 -0.73 -12.29
C GLN A 658 1.63 -1.77 -13.14
N GLN A 659 2.30 -2.84 -13.60
CA GLN A 659 1.71 -3.94 -14.35
C GLN A 659 0.81 -4.82 -13.47
N TYR A 660 1.29 -5.17 -12.27
CA TYR A 660 0.51 -5.93 -11.29
C TYR A 660 -0.78 -5.19 -10.92
N THR A 661 -0.69 -3.92 -10.54
CA THR A 661 -1.86 -3.09 -10.22
C THR A 661 -2.75 -2.78 -11.42
N GLU A 662 -2.25 -2.87 -12.66
CA GLU A 662 -3.13 -2.79 -13.83
C GLU A 662 -4.03 -4.02 -13.94
N LEU A 663 -3.52 -5.22 -13.62
CA LEU A 663 -4.28 -6.47 -13.63
C LEU A 663 -5.29 -6.55 -12.47
N ILE A 664 -4.86 -6.35 -11.22
CA ILE A 664 -5.71 -6.48 -10.03
C ILE A 664 -6.63 -5.27 -9.79
N GLY A 665 -6.38 -4.16 -10.48
CA GLY A 665 -7.04 -2.88 -10.30
C GLY A 665 -6.21 -1.91 -9.47
N ARG A 666 -6.11 -0.66 -9.96
CA ARG A 666 -5.29 0.38 -9.35
C ARG A 666 -5.86 0.87 -8.00
N PRO A 667 -5.01 1.39 -7.09
CA PRO A 667 -5.43 1.98 -5.83
C PRO A 667 -6.57 3.00 -5.95
N VAL A 668 -7.42 3.08 -4.92
CA VAL A 668 -8.45 4.12 -4.79
C VAL A 668 -7.80 5.49 -4.59
N MET A 669 -8.33 6.53 -5.25
CA MET A 669 -7.91 7.90 -4.98
C MET A 669 -8.51 8.39 -3.67
N VAL A 670 -7.69 8.40 -2.62
CA VAL A 670 -8.08 8.83 -1.27
C VAL A 670 -8.50 10.31 -1.23
N PRO A 671 -9.43 10.71 -0.33
CA PRO A 671 -9.71 12.12 -0.08
C PRO A 671 -8.51 12.79 0.61
N TYR A 672 -8.29 14.07 0.31
CA TYR A 672 -7.11 14.81 0.79
C TYR A 672 -7.00 14.81 2.32
N TRP A 673 -8.13 14.89 3.03
CA TRP A 673 -8.18 14.92 4.50
C TRP A 673 -7.61 13.65 5.15
N SER A 674 -7.72 12.49 4.51
CA SER A 674 -7.21 11.23 5.07
C SER A 674 -5.68 11.15 5.06
N LEU A 675 -4.99 12.05 4.35
CA LEU A 675 -3.54 12.21 4.43
C LEU A 675 -3.10 12.98 5.69
N GLY A 676 -4.02 13.62 6.42
CA GLY A 676 -3.72 14.18 7.74
C GLY A 676 -3.38 13.10 8.77
N PHE A 677 -2.91 13.53 9.94
CA PHE A 677 -2.67 12.67 11.09
C PHE A 677 -3.98 12.31 11.79
N GLN A 678 -4.02 11.15 12.44
CA GLN A 678 -5.25 10.51 12.91
C GLN A 678 -5.07 9.95 14.33
N LEU A 679 -6.10 10.07 15.18
CA LEU A 679 -6.12 9.54 16.55
C LEU A 679 -7.24 8.54 16.77
N CYS A 680 -6.91 7.43 17.45
CA CYS A 680 -7.84 6.40 17.91
C CYS A 680 -7.42 5.85 19.28
N ARG A 681 -8.34 5.18 19.98
CA ARG A 681 -8.09 4.37 21.18
C ARG A 681 -9.23 3.38 21.34
N TYR A 682 -8.91 2.12 21.63
CA TYR A 682 -9.86 1.16 22.18
C TYR A 682 -9.97 1.40 23.70
N GLY A 683 -11.19 1.59 24.22
CA GLY A 683 -11.43 1.89 25.62
C GLY A 683 -11.71 3.35 25.96
N TYR A 684 -12.11 4.20 25.01
CA TYR A 684 -12.62 5.55 25.33
C TYR A 684 -13.86 5.43 26.22
N GLN A 685 -13.86 6.06 27.39
CA GLN A 685 -14.89 5.77 28.41
C GLN A 685 -16.23 6.46 28.17
N ASN A 686 -16.26 7.55 27.41
CA ASN A 686 -17.44 8.35 27.11
C ASN A 686 -17.12 9.42 26.05
N ASP A 687 -18.15 10.08 25.50
CA ASP A 687 -17.98 11.16 24.53
C ASP A 687 -17.13 12.35 25.02
N SER A 688 -17.14 12.62 26.32
CA SER A 688 -16.46 13.77 26.91
C SER A 688 -14.95 13.55 27.09
N GLU A 689 -14.47 12.31 27.12
CA GLU A 689 -13.03 11.98 27.03
C GLU A 689 -12.49 12.35 25.63
N ILE A 690 -13.21 11.96 24.57
CA ILE A 690 -12.87 12.32 23.18
C ILE A 690 -12.93 13.85 23.00
N ALA A 691 -13.88 14.52 23.65
CA ALA A 691 -13.96 15.98 23.63
C ALA A 691 -12.72 16.65 24.27
N SER A 692 -12.27 16.17 25.44
CA SER A 692 -11.07 16.69 26.13
C SER A 692 -9.82 16.49 25.27
N LEU A 693 -9.61 15.27 24.76
CA LEU A 693 -8.50 14.94 23.85
C LEU A 693 -8.47 15.87 22.62
N TYR A 694 -9.63 16.15 22.03
CA TYR A 694 -9.74 17.09 20.92
C TYR A 694 -9.32 18.51 21.32
N ASP A 695 -9.88 19.05 22.40
CA ASP A 695 -9.60 20.40 22.85
C ASP A 695 -8.12 20.57 23.30
N GLU A 696 -7.53 19.52 23.87
CA GLU A 696 -6.11 19.45 24.27
C GLU A 696 -5.15 19.38 23.05
N MET A 697 -5.45 18.57 22.04
CA MET A 697 -4.66 18.50 20.80
C MET A 697 -4.68 19.82 20.01
N VAL A 698 -5.84 20.48 19.97
CA VAL A 698 -5.99 21.83 19.39
C VAL A 698 -5.21 22.87 20.19
N ALA A 699 -5.28 22.85 21.53
CA ALA A 699 -4.50 23.75 22.39
C ALA A 699 -2.98 23.54 22.25
N ALA A 700 -2.54 22.28 22.08
CA ALA A 700 -1.16 21.91 21.81
C ALA A 700 -0.69 22.27 20.38
N GLN A 701 -1.60 22.69 19.50
CA GLN A 701 -1.36 23.05 18.09
C GLN A 701 -0.72 21.91 17.28
N ILE A 702 -1.13 20.66 17.54
CA ILE A 702 -0.66 19.49 16.78
C ILE A 702 -1.53 19.31 15.52
N PRO A 703 -0.97 19.29 14.30
CA PRO A 703 -1.76 19.12 13.09
C PRO A 703 -2.38 17.71 12.97
N TYR A 704 -3.70 17.59 13.04
CA TYR A 704 -4.45 16.33 12.88
C TYR A 704 -5.84 16.58 12.26
N ASP A 705 -6.37 15.61 11.53
CA ASP A 705 -7.62 15.77 10.75
C ASP A 705 -8.70 14.75 11.09
N VAL A 706 -8.34 13.58 11.64
CA VAL A 706 -9.30 12.47 11.84
C VAL A 706 -9.32 12.03 13.30
N GLN A 707 -10.49 12.11 13.91
CA GLN A 707 -10.78 11.48 15.20
C GLN A 707 -11.58 10.19 14.96
N TYR A 708 -11.24 9.14 15.68
CA TYR A 708 -11.98 7.88 15.68
C TYR A 708 -12.79 7.70 16.97
N SER A 709 -13.76 6.79 16.91
CA SER A 709 -14.13 5.98 18.08
C SER A 709 -14.09 4.51 17.70
N ASP A 710 -13.51 3.71 18.59
CA ASP A 710 -13.63 2.25 18.61
C ASP A 710 -15.00 1.82 19.17
N ILE A 711 -15.23 0.52 19.33
CA ILE A 711 -16.49 -0.15 19.67
C ILE A 711 -17.16 0.36 20.97
N ASP A 712 -16.46 1.14 21.80
CA ASP A 712 -17.00 1.82 22.99
C ASP A 712 -18.22 2.71 22.69
N TYR A 713 -18.33 3.28 21.47
CA TYR A 713 -19.49 4.08 21.09
C TYR A 713 -20.77 3.24 20.95
N MET A 714 -20.65 1.93 20.76
CA MET A 714 -21.77 1.00 20.57
C MET A 714 -22.37 0.55 21.91
N GLU A 715 -23.67 0.28 21.94
CA GLU A 715 -24.35 -0.28 23.10
C GLU A 715 -24.01 -1.77 23.26
N ARG A 716 -22.96 -2.05 24.04
CA ARG A 716 -22.38 -3.39 24.27
C ARG A 716 -21.78 -4.00 22.99
N GLN A 717 -21.01 -3.20 22.26
CA GLN A 717 -20.32 -3.60 21.03
C GLN A 717 -21.29 -4.11 19.94
N LEU A 718 -22.55 -3.62 19.95
CA LEU A 718 -23.54 -3.92 18.92
C LEU A 718 -23.46 -2.92 17.76
N ASP A 719 -23.11 -3.45 16.58
CA ASP A 719 -23.10 -2.71 15.32
C ASP A 719 -24.37 -1.86 15.12
N PHE A 720 -24.23 -0.65 14.57
CA PHE A 720 -25.33 0.32 14.35
C PHE A 720 -26.08 0.85 15.60
N THR A 721 -25.61 0.59 16.82
CA THR A 721 -26.20 1.14 18.06
C THR A 721 -25.43 2.37 18.61
N LEU A 722 -25.92 2.98 19.69
CA LEU A 722 -25.24 4.09 20.38
C LEU A 722 -25.37 3.95 21.90
N SER A 723 -24.23 3.75 22.55
CA SER A 723 -24.05 3.56 23.98
C SER A 723 -24.66 4.70 24.81
N PRO A 724 -25.30 4.41 25.96
CA PRO A 724 -25.71 5.43 26.93
C PRO A 724 -24.57 6.32 27.45
N LYS A 725 -23.30 5.89 27.34
CA LYS A 725 -22.11 6.71 27.68
C LYS A 725 -21.70 7.70 26.58
N PHE A 726 -22.32 7.62 25.39
CA PHE A 726 -21.95 8.38 24.18
C PHE A 726 -23.14 9.17 23.60
N LEU A 727 -24.13 9.53 24.42
CA LEU A 727 -25.32 10.26 23.96
C LEU A 727 -25.02 11.68 23.46
N GLY A 728 -23.90 12.28 23.87
CA GLY A 728 -23.39 13.55 23.34
C GLY A 728 -22.52 13.40 22.08
N PHE A 729 -22.09 12.18 21.74
CA PHE A 729 -21.22 11.92 20.59
C PHE A 729 -21.74 12.47 19.24
N PRO A 730 -23.05 12.39 18.90
CA PRO A 730 -23.56 13.02 17.68
C PRO A 730 -23.30 14.54 17.61
N ALA A 731 -23.36 15.23 18.75
CA ALA A 731 -23.08 16.66 18.83
C ALA A 731 -21.57 16.95 18.76
N LEU A 732 -20.73 16.11 19.39
CA LEU A 732 -19.28 16.21 19.29
C LEU A 732 -18.77 15.99 17.86
N ILE A 733 -19.32 15.00 17.13
CA ILE A 733 -19.02 14.78 15.70
C ILE A 733 -19.29 16.06 14.90
N ASN A 734 -20.44 16.73 15.13
CA ASN A 734 -20.76 17.96 14.43
C ASN A 734 -19.80 19.11 14.81
N ARG A 735 -19.50 19.30 16.12
CA ARG A 735 -18.52 20.29 16.61
C ARG A 735 -17.19 20.17 15.86
N MET A 736 -16.56 19.00 15.94
CA MET A 736 -15.24 18.77 15.33
C MET A 736 -15.26 19.00 13.81
N LYS A 737 -16.36 18.65 13.13
CA LYS A 737 -16.51 18.82 11.68
C LYS A 737 -16.77 20.26 11.25
N ASP A 738 -17.43 21.08 12.06
CA ASP A 738 -17.57 22.52 11.81
C ASP A 738 -16.19 23.23 11.91
N ASP A 739 -15.32 22.76 12.82
CA ASP A 739 -13.91 23.17 12.91
C ASP A 739 -13.00 22.56 11.81
N GLY A 740 -13.56 21.71 10.94
CA GLY A 740 -12.91 21.15 9.74
C GLY A 740 -12.37 19.72 9.85
N MET A 741 -12.51 19.07 11.01
CA MET A 741 -12.10 17.67 11.23
C MET A 741 -12.98 16.68 10.48
N ARG A 742 -12.63 15.40 10.63
CA ARG A 742 -13.34 14.23 10.11
C ARG A 742 -13.50 13.17 11.20
N VAL A 743 -14.52 12.34 11.04
CA VAL A 743 -14.77 11.20 11.94
C VAL A 743 -14.85 9.91 11.17
N ILE A 744 -14.11 8.90 11.62
CA ILE A 744 -14.23 7.51 11.18
C ILE A 744 -14.74 6.69 12.36
N LEU A 745 -15.62 5.73 12.06
CA LEU A 745 -16.16 4.78 13.04
C LEU A 745 -15.77 3.36 12.63
N ILE A 746 -15.56 2.49 13.61
CA ILE A 746 -15.50 1.05 13.41
C ILE A 746 -16.90 0.46 13.18
N LEU A 747 -16.98 -0.59 12.35
CA LEU A 747 -18.07 -1.55 12.28
C LEU A 747 -17.50 -2.96 12.15
N ASP A 748 -18.13 -3.91 12.85
CA ASP A 748 -17.79 -5.33 12.82
C ASP A 748 -18.73 -6.10 11.90
N PRO A 749 -18.27 -7.14 11.19
CA PRO A 749 -19.15 -7.99 10.40
C PRO A 749 -20.13 -8.80 11.26
N ALA A 750 -19.89 -8.99 12.56
CA ALA A 750 -20.51 -10.07 13.34
C ALA A 750 -21.74 -9.60 14.15
N ILE A 751 -22.94 -9.85 13.63
CA ILE A 751 -24.20 -9.30 14.16
C ILE A 751 -24.82 -10.21 15.23
N SER A 752 -25.04 -9.69 16.46
CA SER A 752 -25.70 -10.44 17.55
C SER A 752 -27.11 -10.91 17.18
N GLY A 753 -27.41 -12.18 17.47
CA GLY A 753 -28.73 -12.78 17.31
C GLY A 753 -29.45 -13.13 18.62
N ASN A 754 -28.96 -12.66 19.77
CA ASN A 754 -29.56 -12.96 21.08
C ASN A 754 -30.34 -11.80 21.71
N GLU A 755 -30.51 -10.68 21.00
CA GLU A 755 -31.11 -9.48 21.58
C GLU A 755 -32.60 -9.65 21.94
N THR A 756 -32.95 -9.21 23.15
CA THR A 756 -34.32 -9.20 23.68
C THR A 756 -35.10 -7.94 23.26
N GLN A 757 -34.38 -6.88 22.87
CA GLN A 757 -34.94 -5.66 22.30
C GLN A 757 -34.94 -5.72 20.78
N ASN A 758 -35.76 -4.89 20.12
CA ASN A 758 -35.82 -4.81 18.66
C ASN A 758 -34.50 -4.28 18.08
N TYR A 759 -33.66 -5.19 17.60
CA TYR A 759 -32.39 -4.91 16.91
C TYR A 759 -32.59 -5.05 15.38
N PRO A 760 -32.73 -3.93 14.62
CA PRO A 760 -33.14 -4.00 13.21
C PRO A 760 -32.09 -4.67 12.32
N ALA A 761 -30.80 -4.41 12.54
CA ALA A 761 -29.73 -4.98 11.71
C ALA A 761 -29.79 -6.51 11.69
N PHE A 762 -29.94 -7.17 12.84
CA PHE A 762 -30.15 -8.61 12.90
C PHE A 762 -31.47 -9.04 12.26
N THR A 763 -32.59 -8.46 12.71
CA THR A 763 -33.94 -8.86 12.26
C THR A 763 -34.07 -8.79 10.73
N ARG A 764 -33.68 -7.66 10.15
CA ARG A 764 -33.66 -7.43 8.71
C ARG A 764 -32.67 -8.33 7.98
N GLY A 765 -31.54 -8.68 8.59
CA GLY A 765 -30.57 -9.62 8.02
C GLY A 765 -31.11 -11.05 7.91
N VAL A 766 -32.00 -11.45 8.82
CA VAL A 766 -32.76 -12.70 8.71
C VAL A 766 -33.85 -12.60 7.62
N GLU A 767 -34.55 -11.47 7.54
CA GLU A 767 -35.60 -11.21 6.53
C GLU A 767 -35.05 -11.14 5.08
N ASP A 768 -33.93 -10.45 4.88
CA ASP A 768 -33.26 -10.26 3.58
C ASP A 768 -32.36 -11.46 3.18
N ASP A 769 -32.30 -12.51 4.00
CA ASP A 769 -31.39 -13.67 3.92
C ASP A 769 -29.94 -13.29 3.56
N VAL A 770 -29.27 -12.62 4.50
CA VAL A 770 -27.89 -12.14 4.33
C VAL A 770 -26.85 -13.06 4.98
N PHE A 771 -27.23 -13.87 5.96
CA PHE A 771 -26.27 -14.59 6.81
C PHE A 771 -25.74 -15.91 6.21
N ILE A 772 -24.50 -16.25 6.58
CA ILE A 772 -23.83 -17.52 6.27
C ILE A 772 -24.53 -18.68 6.99
N LYS A 773 -24.75 -19.79 6.27
CA LYS A 773 -25.53 -20.94 6.73
C LYS A 773 -24.77 -22.25 6.64
N ALA A 774 -25.20 -23.22 7.46
CA ALA A 774 -24.73 -24.59 7.37
C ALA A 774 -25.33 -25.28 6.12
N PRO A 775 -24.60 -26.23 5.52
CA PRO A 775 -24.95 -26.81 4.22
C PRO A 775 -26.27 -27.60 4.25
N ASN A 776 -26.86 -27.81 3.07
CA ASN A 776 -28.14 -28.50 2.86
C ASN A 776 -29.36 -27.79 3.51
N GLY A 777 -29.37 -26.46 3.50
CA GLY A 777 -30.47 -25.67 4.09
C GLY A 777 -30.45 -25.64 5.62
N GLY A 778 -29.27 -25.75 6.22
CA GLY A 778 -29.08 -25.58 7.66
C GLY A 778 -29.30 -24.14 8.13
N GLY A 779 -29.36 -23.97 9.46
CA GLY A 779 -29.45 -22.65 10.08
C GLY A 779 -28.15 -21.83 9.97
N ILE A 780 -28.20 -20.63 10.52
CA ILE A 780 -27.05 -19.71 10.66
C ILE A 780 -25.86 -20.43 11.32
N VAL A 781 -24.65 -20.17 10.83
CA VAL A 781 -23.41 -20.59 11.50
C VAL A 781 -23.04 -19.53 12.53
N TRP A 782 -23.34 -19.83 13.79
CA TRP A 782 -23.11 -18.94 14.93
C TRP A 782 -21.65 -19.00 15.40
N GLY A 783 -21.02 -17.83 15.52
CA GLY A 783 -19.76 -17.64 16.25
C GLY A 783 -19.95 -16.83 17.53
N LYS A 784 -18.86 -16.30 18.06
CA LYS A 784 -18.83 -15.27 19.11
C LYS A 784 -17.72 -14.25 18.78
N VAL A 785 -18.02 -12.95 18.86
CA VAL A 785 -17.05 -11.84 18.74
C VAL A 785 -17.35 -10.85 19.89
N TRP A 786 -17.25 -9.53 19.70
CA TRP A 786 -17.36 -8.52 20.77
C TRP A 786 -18.73 -8.31 21.43
N PRO A 787 -19.90 -8.48 20.75
CA PRO A 787 -21.21 -8.26 21.36
C PRO A 787 -21.42 -9.04 22.67
N ASP A 788 -21.97 -8.39 23.70
CA ASP A 788 -22.38 -9.04 24.96
C ASP A 788 -23.85 -9.44 24.97
N PHE A 789 -24.19 -10.50 25.70
CA PHE A 789 -25.57 -10.91 25.96
C PHE A 789 -26.39 -9.79 26.65
N PRO A 790 -27.71 -9.71 26.41
CA PRO A 790 -28.58 -8.85 27.18
C PRO A 790 -28.64 -9.23 28.66
N ASP A 791 -28.77 -8.20 29.50
CA ASP A 791 -28.89 -8.27 30.96
C ASP A 791 -27.74 -8.97 31.71
N VAL A 792 -26.61 -9.23 31.04
CA VAL A 792 -25.41 -9.85 31.64
C VAL A 792 -24.56 -8.83 32.40
N VAL A 793 -23.92 -9.26 33.49
CA VAL A 793 -23.01 -8.43 34.28
C VAL A 793 -21.57 -8.86 34.01
N ILE A 794 -20.83 -8.00 33.29
CA ILE A 794 -19.43 -8.23 32.95
C ILE A 794 -18.54 -8.08 34.19
N ASN A 795 -17.77 -9.13 34.51
CA ASN A 795 -16.62 -9.06 35.40
C ASN A 795 -15.36 -9.19 34.55
N GLY A 796 -14.71 -8.07 34.22
CA GLY A 796 -13.49 -8.04 33.41
C GLY A 796 -12.30 -8.78 34.05
N SER A 797 -12.34 -9.04 35.36
CA SER A 797 -11.30 -9.82 36.08
C SER A 797 -11.47 -11.34 35.99
N LEU A 798 -12.36 -11.86 35.13
CA LEU A 798 -12.39 -13.27 34.74
C LEU A 798 -11.42 -13.52 33.58
N ASP A 799 -10.90 -14.74 33.47
CA ASP A 799 -10.09 -15.13 32.31
C ASP A 799 -10.89 -15.03 31.00
N TRP A 800 -10.17 -14.83 29.89
CA TRP A 800 -10.81 -14.55 28.61
C TRP A 800 -11.65 -15.72 28.08
N GLU A 801 -11.28 -16.99 28.33
CA GLU A 801 -12.09 -18.13 27.87
C GLU A 801 -13.43 -18.19 28.63
N THR A 802 -13.43 -17.95 29.94
CA THR A 802 -14.63 -17.81 30.76
C THR A 802 -15.50 -16.63 30.31
N GLN A 803 -14.91 -15.48 29.96
CA GLN A 803 -15.67 -14.34 29.42
C GLN A 803 -16.27 -14.63 28.03
N VAL A 804 -15.55 -15.34 27.14
CA VAL A 804 -16.10 -15.83 25.86
C VAL A 804 -17.29 -16.75 26.11
N GLU A 805 -17.25 -17.65 27.10
CA GLU A 805 -18.36 -18.54 27.40
C GLU A 805 -19.58 -17.77 27.97
N LEU A 806 -19.38 -17.01 29.05
CA LEU A 806 -20.45 -16.41 29.85
C LEU A 806 -21.05 -15.12 29.26
N TYR A 807 -20.24 -14.28 28.60
CA TYR A 807 -20.64 -12.89 28.31
C TYR A 807 -20.90 -12.63 26.84
N ARG A 808 -20.02 -13.10 25.95
CA ARG A 808 -20.13 -12.81 24.50
C ARG A 808 -21.35 -13.50 23.89
N ALA A 809 -22.21 -12.76 23.20
CA ALA A 809 -23.41 -13.25 22.53
C ALA A 809 -23.09 -14.11 21.29
N TYR A 810 -24.09 -14.85 20.79
CA TYR A 810 -23.97 -15.60 19.54
C TYR A 810 -24.18 -14.64 18.37
N VAL A 811 -23.23 -14.61 17.46
CA VAL A 811 -23.20 -13.68 16.32
C VAL A 811 -23.29 -14.39 14.98
N ALA A 812 -23.99 -13.77 14.03
CA ALA A 812 -24.19 -14.22 12.67
C ALA A 812 -23.31 -13.41 11.70
N PHE A 813 -22.62 -14.08 10.78
CA PHE A 813 -21.75 -13.44 9.78
C PHE A 813 -22.50 -13.23 8.46
N PRO A 814 -22.59 -12.00 7.92
CA PRO A 814 -23.15 -11.72 6.60
C PRO A 814 -22.29 -12.28 5.46
N ASP A 815 -22.94 -12.91 4.50
CA ASP A 815 -22.36 -13.37 3.25
C ASP A 815 -22.22 -12.17 2.29
N PHE A 816 -21.15 -11.39 2.45
CA PHE A 816 -20.90 -10.16 1.69
C PHE A 816 -20.73 -10.37 0.18
N PHE A 817 -20.63 -11.62 -0.27
CA PHE A 817 -20.68 -11.98 -1.69
C PHE A 817 -22.09 -11.84 -2.30
N ARG A 818 -23.17 -11.72 -1.48
CA ARG A 818 -24.55 -11.52 -1.97
C ARG A 818 -24.90 -10.05 -2.24
N ASN A 819 -25.64 -9.83 -3.32
CA ASN A 819 -26.31 -8.55 -3.59
C ASN A 819 -27.36 -8.18 -2.54
N SER A 820 -28.01 -9.16 -1.88
CA SER A 820 -28.92 -8.90 -0.74
C SER A 820 -28.15 -8.31 0.44
N THR A 821 -27.04 -8.93 0.84
CA THR A 821 -26.15 -8.41 1.90
C THR A 821 -25.65 -6.99 1.60
N THR A 822 -25.24 -6.71 0.36
CA THR A 822 -24.86 -5.33 -0.03
C THR A 822 -26.03 -4.34 0.08
N THR A 823 -27.28 -4.77 -0.13
CA THR A 823 -28.49 -3.94 -0.01
C THR A 823 -28.89 -3.71 1.45
N TRP A 824 -28.77 -4.75 2.29
CA TRP A 824 -28.91 -4.67 3.74
C TRP A 824 -27.87 -3.73 4.36
N TRP A 825 -26.58 -3.93 4.05
CA TRP A 825 -25.46 -3.08 4.53
C TRP A 825 -25.62 -1.62 4.10
N LYS A 826 -26.07 -1.37 2.86
CA LYS A 826 -26.46 -0.04 2.37
C LYS A 826 -27.50 0.64 3.27
N ARG A 827 -28.54 -0.09 3.69
CA ARG A 827 -29.62 0.44 4.54
C ARG A 827 -29.14 0.69 5.97
N GLU A 828 -28.45 -0.25 6.60
CA GLU A 828 -28.02 -0.06 8.00
C GLU A 828 -26.97 1.07 8.13
N LEU A 829 -26.00 1.20 7.21
CA LEU A 829 -25.08 2.36 7.19
C LEU A 829 -25.81 3.69 6.90
N GLN A 830 -26.85 3.68 6.06
CA GLN A 830 -27.65 4.87 5.78
C GLN A 830 -28.47 5.30 7.02
N GLU A 831 -29.03 4.35 7.77
CA GLU A 831 -29.76 4.63 9.01
C GLU A 831 -28.83 4.99 10.18
N LEU A 832 -27.58 4.52 10.22
CA LEU A 832 -26.57 5.03 11.16
C LEU A 832 -26.23 6.49 10.89
N TYR A 833 -25.98 6.81 9.60
CA TYR A 833 -25.66 8.18 9.20
C TYR A 833 -26.85 9.14 9.32
N THR A 834 -28.08 8.67 9.14
CA THR A 834 -29.31 9.47 9.27
C THR A 834 -30.41 8.64 9.93
N ASN A 835 -30.46 8.72 11.25
CA ASN A 835 -31.32 7.86 12.07
C ASN A 835 -32.80 8.20 11.85
N PRO A 836 -33.62 7.29 11.29
CA PRO A 836 -34.99 7.59 10.90
C PRO A 836 -35.96 7.62 12.08
N ARG A 837 -35.55 7.13 13.26
CA ARG A 837 -36.36 7.14 14.49
C ARG A 837 -36.00 8.29 15.41
N ASN A 838 -34.70 8.56 15.57
CA ASN A 838 -34.15 9.58 16.46
C ASN A 838 -33.09 10.41 15.71
N PRO A 839 -33.47 11.43 14.90
CA PRO A 839 -32.52 12.16 14.06
C PRO A 839 -31.34 12.78 14.82
N GLU A 840 -31.54 13.17 16.09
CA GLU A 840 -30.49 13.67 17.00
C GLU A 840 -29.38 12.66 17.30
N ARG A 841 -29.65 11.35 17.13
CA ARG A 841 -28.66 10.25 17.27
C ARG A 841 -27.98 9.86 15.95
N SER A 842 -28.05 10.70 14.91
CA SER A 842 -27.40 10.44 13.62
C SER A 842 -25.87 10.63 13.72
N LEU A 843 -25.07 9.60 13.46
CA LEU A 843 -23.62 9.70 13.52
C LEU A 843 -23.05 10.15 12.16
N LYS A 844 -22.62 11.41 12.07
CA LYS A 844 -22.21 12.04 10.80
C LYS A 844 -20.73 11.77 10.45
N PHE A 845 -20.35 10.51 10.30
CA PHE A 845 -19.00 10.09 9.87
C PHE A 845 -18.59 10.60 8.46
N ASP A 846 -17.33 10.43 8.07
CA ASP A 846 -16.76 10.75 6.74
C ASP A 846 -16.12 9.53 6.04
N GLY A 847 -15.78 8.50 6.80
CA GLY A 847 -15.22 7.24 6.32
C GLY A 847 -15.59 6.09 7.26
N MET A 848 -15.19 4.88 6.90
CA MET A 848 -15.52 3.67 7.65
C MET A 848 -14.30 2.81 7.92
N TRP A 849 -14.18 2.26 9.12
CA TRP A 849 -13.23 1.24 9.50
C TRP A 849 -13.99 -0.08 9.61
N ILE A 850 -13.56 -1.09 8.85
CA ILE A 850 -14.13 -2.44 8.88
C ILE A 850 -13.10 -3.41 9.45
N ASP A 851 -13.39 -3.95 10.62
CA ASP A 851 -12.49 -4.79 11.43
C ASP A 851 -12.98 -6.24 11.50
N MET A 852 -12.23 -7.12 12.17
CA MET A 852 -12.61 -8.51 12.50
C MET A 852 -13.09 -9.34 11.28
N ASN A 853 -12.64 -8.97 10.07
CA ASN A 853 -13.21 -9.38 8.78
C ASN A 853 -12.37 -10.38 7.98
N GLU A 854 -11.60 -11.21 8.67
CA GLU A 854 -10.98 -12.42 8.11
C GLU A 854 -11.96 -13.53 7.66
N PRO A 855 -13.15 -13.77 8.27
CA PRO A 855 -13.72 -13.22 9.51
C PRO A 855 -13.10 -13.82 10.78
N ALA A 856 -12.99 -13.00 11.82
CA ALA A 856 -12.60 -13.41 13.17
C ALA A 856 -13.74 -14.14 13.90
N SER A 857 -13.37 -15.01 14.85
CA SER A 857 -14.30 -15.61 15.82
C SER A 857 -13.51 -16.06 17.04
N PHE A 858 -14.02 -15.75 18.24
CA PHE A 858 -13.41 -16.15 19.50
C PHE A 858 -13.56 -17.65 19.76
N VAL A 859 -14.67 -18.25 19.32
CA VAL A 859 -14.84 -19.72 19.27
C VAL A 859 -14.24 -20.31 17.98
N ASN A 860 -13.58 -21.47 18.09
CA ASN A 860 -12.98 -22.16 16.95
C ASN A 860 -14.07 -22.75 16.02
N GLY A 861 -14.33 -22.08 14.90
CA GLY A 861 -15.24 -22.55 13.85
C GLY A 861 -16.70 -22.17 14.09
N ALA A 862 -17.33 -22.71 15.14
CA ALA A 862 -18.71 -22.38 15.52
C ALA A 862 -18.98 -22.70 17.00
N VAL A 863 -20.04 -22.12 17.57
CA VAL A 863 -20.59 -22.50 18.88
C VAL A 863 -21.06 -23.97 18.89
N PRO A 864 -21.28 -24.60 20.07
CA PRO A 864 -21.69 -26.00 20.16
C PRO A 864 -22.90 -26.35 19.28
N PRO A 865 -22.86 -27.49 18.52
CA PRO A 865 -21.90 -28.59 18.62
C PRO A 865 -20.59 -28.39 17.83
N GLY A 866 -20.34 -27.23 17.22
CA GLY A 866 -19.15 -26.96 16.40
C GLY A 866 -19.26 -27.48 14.95
N CYS A 867 -18.11 -27.60 14.29
CA CYS A 867 -18.02 -27.96 12.86
C CYS A 867 -18.27 -29.46 12.60
N LYS A 868 -18.83 -29.80 11.43
CA LYS A 868 -19.28 -31.18 11.11
C LYS A 868 -18.37 -31.93 10.15
N ASP A 869 -17.83 -31.27 9.13
CA ASP A 869 -16.99 -31.92 8.11
C ASP A 869 -15.53 -32.10 8.59
N ALA A 870 -15.20 -33.29 9.08
CA ALA A 870 -13.86 -33.64 9.54
C ALA A 870 -12.78 -33.49 8.47
N THR A 871 -13.10 -33.71 7.18
CA THR A 871 -12.14 -33.65 6.07
C THR A 871 -11.80 -32.21 5.70
N LEU A 872 -12.78 -31.30 5.72
CA LEU A 872 -12.54 -29.87 5.48
C LEU A 872 -11.93 -29.16 6.71
N ASN A 873 -12.15 -29.68 7.93
CA ASN A 873 -11.52 -29.16 9.15
C ASN A 873 -10.09 -29.68 9.35
N HIS A 874 -9.82 -30.92 8.94
CA HIS A 874 -8.50 -31.56 8.97
C HIS A 874 -8.11 -32.01 7.56
N PRO A 875 -7.82 -31.06 6.65
CA PRO A 875 -7.46 -31.38 5.28
C PRO A 875 -6.22 -32.28 5.20
N PRO A 876 -6.09 -33.12 4.15
CA PRO A 876 -5.01 -34.10 4.02
C PRO A 876 -3.60 -33.50 4.00
N TYR A 877 -3.50 -32.19 3.76
CA TYR A 877 -2.35 -31.37 4.11
C TYR A 877 -2.82 -30.15 4.90
N MET A 878 -2.18 -29.87 6.03
CA MET A 878 -2.32 -28.61 6.76
C MET A 878 -1.07 -27.76 6.50
N PRO A 879 -1.20 -26.56 5.88
CA PRO A 879 -0.09 -25.61 5.75
C PRO A 879 0.47 -25.20 7.10
N CYS A 880 1.69 -24.68 7.11
CA CYS A 880 2.39 -24.19 8.30
C CYS A 880 1.76 -22.88 8.82
N LYS A 881 0.58 -23.00 9.44
CA LYS A 881 -0.09 -21.94 10.20
C LYS A 881 0.49 -21.92 11.62
N SER A 882 0.55 -20.73 12.22
CA SER A 882 0.90 -20.62 13.65
C SER A 882 -0.17 -21.31 14.53
N PRO A 883 0.22 -22.03 15.60
CA PRO A 883 -0.76 -22.42 16.61
C PRO A 883 -1.39 -21.16 17.20
N ARG A 884 -2.70 -21.20 17.50
CA ARG A 884 -3.40 -20.06 18.10
C ARG A 884 -2.69 -19.71 19.42
N PRO A 885 -2.07 -18.53 19.58
CA PRO A 885 -1.76 -18.05 20.92
C PRO A 885 -3.09 -17.81 21.66
N PRO A 886 -3.08 -17.64 22.99
CA PRO A 886 -4.18 -16.89 23.59
C PRO A 886 -4.29 -15.54 22.85
N PRO A 887 -5.51 -15.02 22.57
CA PRO A 887 -5.67 -13.61 22.23
C PRO A 887 -4.96 -12.76 23.28
N LEU A 888 -4.45 -11.58 22.88
CA LEU A 888 -3.59 -10.76 23.74
C LEU A 888 -4.19 -10.63 25.15
N ALA A 889 -3.45 -11.13 26.14
CA ALA A 889 -3.90 -11.15 27.51
C ALA A 889 -3.78 -9.73 28.09
N GLU A 890 -4.86 -8.96 27.97
CA GLU A 890 -5.08 -7.76 28.78
C GLU A 890 -5.07 -8.14 30.27
N PRO A 891 -4.44 -7.33 31.15
CA PRO A 891 -4.28 -7.61 32.58
C PRO A 891 -5.48 -7.20 33.45
#